data_AF-A0A6A4I6Q3-F1
#
_entry.id   AF-A0A6A4I6Q3-F1
#
_cell.length_a   1.000
_cell.length_b   1.000
_cell.length_c   1.000
_cell.angle_alpha   90.00
_cell.angle_beta   90.00
_cell.angle_gamma   90.00
#
_symmetry.space_group_name_H-M   'P 1'
#
loop_
_entity.id
_entity.type
_entity.pdbx_description
1 polymer ?
#
loop_
_entity_poly.entity_id
_entity_poly.type
_entity_poly.pdbx_seq_one_letter_code
_entity_poly.pdbx_strand_id
1 'polypeptide(L)'
;MSGGSDVNVRTTDEAITKIQPAVDSCIDCMRQEFGTQGVSEDMIKYCRKYADPIIADFANQNRKGETQGTVLVEKWVLEHGTSVWTKECQAAIEIDADKANPSLGQTGHVGCEVYFANKERCIGKTKKDWKAGRRIFKMHAYLPEDPPHHRHEDGGAGEDPDIEPPRVTPEERGKASQNSRVYPYGYRSTVMNSLAWAVNLQYANFTAPIVAAAVASLYNWAGCAIGGWHQSAPQIAYQVMTPFFGGPNTSTILALANNSVRADAQISAFINGIAGPYDYDDTHLATIIHPTGTVAAALLAVAEWKGPFNGTEFLTAFIAGIEAELKLGLAVWPQHYDVGWHDTSTTGSIGAAVAVGKLLGLDVPTMAQAIGIACTQVVGMQEFFGSDTKSFHVGRASAGGMLGALLAKDGFTSSLQGLEAEFGWAHVVSTRENLTAEFNQLGQVWEILANTFKPYPCGIVMHPAIEGAIEARATILSKNLSLSDITSVNAIINPEVLVLTGQTDPTTGLEGKFSVFHGVAVGLLYGEATPTQFTDSVVLNSTVVALRKLVNTTTDANVTEDSATVSVLFKDGTNITQFIAHVIGSVDNPLSEAQLKTKFITQTQLVIGSDRAEAAYQAWMNIGNLSDVSTLAQMFSGSNGTNSTSSTTTSGSLRALSANANGVMIFTVLFAIALGLVALL
;
A
#
# COMPACT_ATOMS: atom_id res chain seq x y z
N MET A 1 -42.44 -13.30 40.27
CA MET A 1 -43.47 -14.34 40.04
C MET A 1 -42.86 -15.37 39.12
N SER A 2 -42.67 -16.58 39.62
CA SER A 2 -42.30 -17.76 38.82
C SER A 2 -43.47 -18.13 37.92
N GLY A 3 -43.22 -18.22 36.61
CA GLY A 3 -44.26 -18.55 35.64
C GLY A 3 -43.72 -18.60 34.22
N GLY A 4 -42.72 -19.44 33.97
CA GLY A 4 -42.38 -19.85 32.61
C GLY A 4 -43.39 -20.89 32.13
N SER A 5 -44.10 -20.61 31.05
CA SER A 5 -44.82 -21.63 30.29
C SER A 5 -44.00 -21.99 29.07
N ASP A 6 -43.66 -23.27 28.91
CA ASP A 6 -42.94 -23.78 27.74
C ASP A 6 -43.80 -23.60 26.49
N VAL A 7 -43.26 -22.94 25.46
CA VAL A 7 -43.99 -22.76 24.20
C VAL A 7 -43.18 -23.27 23.02
N ASN A 8 -43.70 -24.34 22.41
CA ASN A 8 -43.24 -24.85 21.12
C ASN A 8 -43.75 -23.94 19.99
N VAL A 9 -42.88 -23.61 19.04
CA VAL A 9 -43.19 -22.66 17.96
C VAL A 9 -42.74 -23.23 16.62
N ARG A 10 -43.64 -23.32 15.64
CA ARG A 10 -43.39 -24.04 14.37
C ARG A 10 -43.31 -23.13 13.15
N THR A 11 -43.71 -21.86 13.26
CA THR A 11 -43.70 -20.89 12.16
C THR A 11 -43.17 -19.52 12.61
N THR A 12 -42.67 -18.72 11.66
CA THR A 12 -42.16 -17.36 11.92
C THR A 12 -43.23 -16.46 12.53
N ASP A 13 -44.48 -16.57 12.08
CA ASP A 13 -45.59 -15.77 12.59
C ASP A 13 -45.97 -16.17 14.02
N GLU A 14 -45.90 -17.46 14.38
CA GLU A 14 -46.09 -17.90 15.77
C GLU A 14 -44.92 -17.45 16.67
N ALA A 15 -43.69 -17.43 16.16
CA ALA A 15 -42.51 -16.98 16.92
C ALA A 15 -42.59 -15.49 17.24
N ILE A 16 -42.94 -14.67 16.25
CA ILE A 16 -43.19 -13.23 16.44
C ILE A 16 -44.33 -13.03 17.44
N THR A 17 -45.47 -13.72 17.27
CA THR A 17 -46.63 -13.53 18.16
C THR A 17 -46.36 -13.91 19.63
N LYS A 18 -45.40 -14.81 19.89
CA LYS A 18 -45.08 -15.32 21.25
C LYS A 18 -43.85 -14.69 21.89
N ILE A 19 -42.88 -14.22 21.10
CA ILE A 19 -41.64 -13.58 21.59
C ILE A 19 -41.78 -12.05 21.64
N GLN A 20 -42.55 -11.45 20.72
CA GLN A 20 -42.77 -10.01 20.70
C GLN A 20 -43.40 -9.47 21.99
N PRO A 21 -44.35 -10.16 22.67
CA PRO A 21 -44.87 -9.72 23.96
C PRO A 21 -43.80 -9.63 25.06
N ALA A 22 -42.75 -10.44 25.01
CA ALA A 22 -41.64 -10.36 25.96
C ALA A 22 -40.73 -9.16 25.69
N VAL A 23 -40.42 -8.88 24.42
CA VAL A 23 -39.69 -7.68 23.99
C VAL A 23 -40.48 -6.42 24.37
N ASP A 24 -41.78 -6.45 24.15
CA ASP A 24 -42.70 -5.34 24.44
C ASP A 24 -42.84 -5.14 25.95
N SER A 25 -42.96 -6.23 26.72
CA SER A 25 -42.95 -6.17 28.19
C SER A 25 -41.63 -5.66 28.77
N CYS A 26 -40.49 -5.89 28.10
CA CYS A 26 -39.20 -5.30 28.49
C CYS A 26 -39.15 -3.80 28.19
N ILE A 27 -39.67 -3.39 27.03
CA ILE A 27 -39.81 -1.97 26.67
C ILE A 27 -40.72 -1.24 27.67
N ASP A 28 -41.82 -1.87 28.07
CA ASP A 28 -42.74 -1.30 29.06
C ASP A 28 -42.14 -1.26 30.47
N CYS A 29 -41.30 -2.23 30.85
CA CYS A 29 -40.56 -2.20 32.11
C CYS A 29 -39.54 -1.05 32.12
N MET A 30 -38.80 -0.85 31.02
CA MET A 30 -37.89 0.30 30.86
C MET A 30 -38.65 1.64 30.93
N ARG A 31 -39.84 1.72 30.32
CA ARG A 31 -40.72 2.91 30.41
C ARG A 31 -41.23 3.17 31.83
N GLN A 32 -41.52 2.12 32.62
CA GLN A 32 -41.94 2.26 34.02
C GLN A 32 -40.80 2.69 34.94
N GLU A 33 -39.58 2.20 34.70
CA GLU A 33 -38.42 2.41 35.58
C GLU A 33 -37.71 3.76 35.32
N PHE A 34 -37.75 4.26 34.08
CA PHE A 34 -37.08 5.51 33.66
C PHE A 34 -38.06 6.63 33.22
N GLY A 35 -39.37 6.38 33.25
CA GLY A 35 -40.41 7.30 32.78
C GLY A 35 -40.54 7.35 31.25
N THR A 36 -41.71 7.75 30.74
CA THR A 36 -42.03 7.75 29.30
C THR A 36 -41.17 8.69 28.46
N GLN A 37 -40.46 9.65 29.07
CA GLN A 37 -39.54 10.56 28.38
C GLN A 37 -38.12 10.00 28.23
N GLY A 38 -37.73 8.97 28.99
CA GLY A 38 -36.36 8.40 28.95
C GLY A 38 -36.13 7.32 27.88
N VAL A 39 -37.20 6.80 27.25
CA VAL A 39 -37.13 5.76 26.21
C VAL A 39 -37.73 6.33 24.93
N SER A 40 -36.89 6.83 24.01
CA SER A 40 -37.38 7.46 22.77
C SER A 40 -38.02 6.44 21.82
N GLU A 41 -39.01 6.89 21.04
CA GLU A 41 -39.66 6.08 19.99
C GLU A 41 -38.66 5.54 18.95
N ASP A 42 -37.58 6.29 18.70
CA ASP A 42 -36.51 5.85 17.79
C ASP A 42 -35.68 4.71 18.40
N MET A 43 -35.47 4.71 19.71
CA MET A 43 -34.80 3.60 20.41
C MET A 43 -35.67 2.34 20.38
N ILE A 44 -36.99 2.48 20.47
CA ILE A 44 -37.94 1.37 20.34
C ILE A 44 -37.94 0.80 18.92
N LYS A 45 -37.98 1.66 17.89
CA LYS A 45 -37.86 1.24 16.49
C LYS A 45 -36.52 0.57 16.22
N TYR A 46 -35.44 1.07 16.80
CA TYR A 46 -34.12 0.48 16.68
C TYR A 46 -34.09 -0.93 17.30
N CYS A 47 -34.54 -1.10 18.55
CA CYS A 47 -34.60 -2.41 19.20
C CYS A 47 -35.43 -3.43 18.39
N ARG A 48 -36.58 -3.02 17.84
CA ARG A 48 -37.41 -3.89 16.99
C ARG A 48 -36.72 -4.24 15.67
N LYS A 49 -36.12 -3.26 14.99
CA LYS A 49 -35.39 -3.43 13.72
C LYS A 49 -34.32 -4.52 13.77
N TYR A 50 -33.64 -4.71 14.90
CA TYR A 50 -32.60 -5.73 15.05
C TYR A 50 -33.11 -7.05 15.66
N ALA A 51 -34.23 -7.03 16.38
CA ALA A 51 -34.87 -8.25 16.88
C ALA A 51 -35.56 -9.03 15.74
N ASP A 52 -36.24 -8.33 14.83
CA ASP A 52 -37.06 -8.95 13.78
C ASP A 52 -36.27 -9.88 12.82
N PRO A 53 -35.08 -9.51 12.32
CA PRO A 53 -34.28 -10.38 11.44
C PRO A 53 -33.76 -11.63 12.15
N ILE A 54 -33.48 -11.53 13.46
CA ILE A 54 -32.94 -12.63 14.27
C ILE A 54 -34.06 -13.62 14.61
N ILE A 55 -35.27 -13.13 14.90
CA ILE A 55 -36.47 -13.95 15.06
C ILE A 55 -36.80 -14.67 13.75
N ALA A 56 -36.63 -13.99 12.61
CA ALA A 56 -36.85 -14.58 11.29
C ALA A 56 -35.81 -15.68 10.95
N ASP A 57 -34.53 -15.47 11.29
CA ASP A 57 -33.46 -16.46 11.08
C ASP A 57 -33.65 -17.71 11.96
N PHE A 58 -33.96 -17.52 13.24
CA PHE A 58 -34.27 -18.64 14.16
C PHE A 58 -35.47 -19.47 13.68
N ALA A 59 -36.54 -18.81 13.23
CA ALA A 59 -37.70 -19.49 12.70
C ALA A 59 -37.42 -20.25 11.39
N ASN A 60 -36.50 -19.75 10.55
CA ASN A 60 -36.07 -20.42 9.32
C ASN A 60 -35.20 -21.66 9.60
N GLN A 61 -34.31 -21.60 10.59
CA GLN A 61 -33.48 -22.76 10.99
C GLN A 61 -34.33 -23.89 11.59
N ASN A 62 -35.36 -23.54 12.36
CA ASN A 62 -36.31 -24.51 12.93
C ASN A 62 -37.19 -25.16 11.82
N ARG A 63 -37.56 -24.40 10.77
CA ARG A 63 -38.31 -24.88 9.60
C ARG A 63 -37.58 -25.95 8.78
N LYS A 64 -36.24 -25.95 8.80
CA LYS A 64 -35.38 -26.94 8.14
C LYS A 64 -35.21 -28.23 8.96
N GLY A 65 -35.83 -28.33 10.15
CA GLY A 65 -35.70 -29.48 11.05
C GLY A 65 -34.35 -29.59 11.74
N GLU A 66 -33.51 -28.54 11.67
CA GLU A 66 -32.15 -28.54 12.19
C GLU A 66 -32.10 -28.28 13.71
N THR A 67 -33.22 -27.86 14.32
CA THR A 67 -33.37 -27.68 15.78
C THR A 67 -34.79 -28.05 16.24
N GLN A 68 -34.92 -28.67 17.43
CA GLN A 68 -36.16 -28.68 18.23
C GLN A 68 -35.82 -28.00 19.56
N GLY A 69 -36.40 -26.83 19.82
CA GLY A 69 -35.95 -25.96 20.90
C GLY A 69 -37.08 -25.19 21.59
N THR A 70 -36.94 -25.05 22.92
CA THR A 70 -37.79 -24.24 23.80
C THR A 70 -37.07 -22.91 24.08
N VAL A 71 -37.80 -21.79 24.00
CA VAL A 71 -37.30 -20.46 24.40
C VAL A 71 -37.85 -20.15 25.80
N LEU A 72 -36.95 -20.00 26.79
CA LEU A 72 -37.31 -19.57 28.13
C LEU A 72 -37.05 -18.07 28.25
N VAL A 73 -38.11 -17.32 28.59
CA VAL A 73 -38.02 -15.89 28.90
C VAL A 73 -38.39 -15.73 30.37
N GLU A 74 -37.41 -15.45 31.23
CA GLU A 74 -37.66 -15.09 32.63
C GLU A 74 -37.22 -13.65 32.90
N LYS A 75 -38.06 -12.91 33.65
CA LYS A 75 -37.77 -11.56 34.13
C LYS A 75 -36.95 -11.66 35.42
N TRP A 76 -35.71 -11.18 35.41
CA TRP A 76 -34.87 -11.07 36.60
C TRP A 76 -34.65 -9.60 36.96
N VAL A 77 -34.83 -9.26 38.23
CA VAL A 77 -34.40 -7.98 38.83
C VAL A 77 -33.24 -8.32 39.76
N LEU A 78 -32.10 -7.67 39.58
CA LEU A 78 -30.85 -7.96 40.28
C LEU A 78 -30.99 -7.84 41.81
N GLU A 79 -30.74 -8.94 42.52
CA GLU A 79 -30.06 -8.94 43.82
C GLU A 79 -28.82 -9.84 43.72
N HIS A 80 -27.67 -9.35 44.21
CA HIS A 80 -26.35 -9.94 44.01
C HIS A 80 -26.27 -11.44 44.39
N GLY A 81 -25.91 -12.30 43.42
CA GLY A 81 -25.54 -13.69 43.70
C GLY A 81 -25.41 -14.55 42.43
N THR A 82 -24.39 -15.40 42.39
CA THR A 82 -24.08 -16.34 41.31
C THR A 82 -25.21 -17.34 41.03
N SER A 83 -25.66 -17.45 39.78
CA SER A 83 -26.64 -18.46 39.32
C SER A 83 -26.02 -19.48 38.35
N VAL A 84 -26.48 -20.74 38.43
CA VAL A 84 -26.06 -21.88 37.60
C VAL A 84 -27.25 -22.36 36.75
N TRP A 85 -27.01 -22.60 35.46
CA TRP A 85 -28.03 -22.97 34.45
C TRP A 85 -28.42 -24.46 34.50
N THR A 86 -29.70 -24.80 34.29
CA THR A 86 -30.22 -26.18 34.27
C THR A 86 -30.40 -26.73 32.84
N LYS A 87 -30.65 -28.05 32.73
CA LYS A 87 -30.46 -28.90 31.53
C LYS A 87 -31.30 -28.59 30.27
N GLU A 88 -32.23 -27.63 30.29
CA GLU A 88 -33.25 -27.50 29.22
C GLU A 88 -33.23 -26.15 28.46
N CYS A 89 -32.34 -25.22 28.82
CA CYS A 89 -32.29 -23.88 28.20
C CYS A 89 -31.45 -23.85 26.91
N GLN A 90 -32.01 -23.35 25.78
CA GLN A 90 -31.31 -23.12 24.50
C GLN A 90 -31.15 -21.64 24.13
N ALA A 91 -31.72 -20.71 24.90
CA ALA A 91 -31.47 -19.27 24.77
C ALA A 91 -31.79 -18.61 26.11
N ALA A 92 -31.07 -17.53 26.46
CA ALA A 92 -31.30 -16.78 27.69
C ALA A 92 -31.07 -15.28 27.45
N ILE A 93 -31.90 -14.43 28.06
CA ILE A 93 -31.78 -12.98 27.94
C ILE A 93 -31.47 -12.42 29.34
N GLU A 94 -30.35 -11.71 29.50
CA GLU A 94 -29.93 -11.12 30.79
C GLU A 94 -29.80 -9.60 30.62
N ILE A 95 -30.60 -8.84 31.36
CA ILE A 95 -30.60 -7.38 31.29
C ILE A 95 -29.84 -6.84 32.50
N ASP A 96 -28.72 -6.14 32.26
CA ASP A 96 -27.85 -5.60 33.31
C ASP A 96 -27.94 -4.06 33.32
N ALA A 97 -28.51 -3.51 34.39
CA ALA A 97 -28.69 -2.07 34.56
C ALA A 97 -27.76 -1.58 35.68
N ASP A 98 -26.59 -1.08 35.32
CA ASP A 98 -25.70 -0.42 36.28
C ASP A 98 -26.28 0.96 36.66
N LYS A 99 -26.64 1.14 37.94
CA LYS A 99 -27.15 2.41 38.46
C LYS A 99 -26.03 3.46 38.47
N ALA A 100 -26.14 4.49 37.64
CA ALA A 100 -25.30 5.69 37.77
C ALA A 100 -25.64 6.47 39.04
N ASN A 101 -24.60 6.93 39.74
CA ASN A 101 -24.70 7.79 40.90
C ASN A 101 -25.06 9.22 40.45
N PRO A 102 -26.26 9.76 40.78
CA PRO A 102 -26.73 11.05 40.26
C PRO A 102 -25.91 12.26 40.73
N SER A 103 -25.01 12.10 41.70
CA SER A 103 -24.22 13.20 42.28
C SER A 103 -22.96 13.61 41.49
N LEU A 104 -22.61 12.89 40.41
CA LEU A 104 -21.38 13.12 39.64
C LEU A 104 -21.58 13.53 38.17
N GLY A 105 -22.81 13.78 37.73
CA GLY A 105 -23.08 14.23 36.35
C GLY A 105 -22.62 13.26 35.25
N GLN A 106 -22.49 11.96 35.55
CA GLN A 106 -22.18 10.94 34.56
C GLN A 106 -23.46 10.36 33.96
N THR A 107 -23.48 10.23 32.63
CA THR A 107 -24.51 9.51 31.87
C THR A 107 -24.61 8.06 32.36
N GLY A 108 -25.81 7.63 32.77
CA GLY A 108 -26.06 6.23 33.10
C GLY A 108 -26.03 5.33 31.87
N HIS A 109 -25.31 4.21 31.96
CA HIS A 109 -25.35 3.16 30.96
C HIS A 109 -26.51 2.22 31.28
N VAL A 110 -27.47 2.10 30.35
CA VAL A 110 -28.45 1.00 30.39
C VAL A 110 -28.06 0.02 29.28
N GLY A 111 -27.56 -1.15 29.68
CA GLY A 111 -27.19 -2.23 28.78
C GLY A 111 -28.28 -3.28 28.73
N CYS A 112 -28.57 -3.83 27.55
CA CYS A 112 -29.36 -5.05 27.42
C CYS A 112 -28.49 -6.09 26.72
N GLU A 113 -28.21 -7.21 27.38
CA GLU A 113 -27.40 -8.29 26.83
C GLU A 113 -28.30 -9.50 26.50
N VAL A 114 -28.27 -9.93 25.24
CA VAL A 114 -29.09 -11.06 24.78
C VAL A 114 -28.17 -12.21 24.40
N TYR A 115 -28.36 -13.39 25.00
CA TYR A 115 -27.49 -14.55 24.82
C TYR A 115 -28.23 -15.68 24.08
N PHE A 116 -27.67 -16.18 22.98
CA PHE A 116 -28.21 -17.33 22.25
C PHE A 116 -27.18 -18.47 22.21
N ALA A 117 -27.61 -19.71 22.46
CA ALA A 117 -26.68 -20.80 22.72
C ALA A 117 -27.22 -22.19 22.31
N ASN A 118 -26.50 -22.94 21.46
CA ASN A 118 -26.94 -24.26 21.01
C ASN A 118 -26.87 -25.33 22.14
N LYS A 119 -27.87 -26.22 22.21
CA LYS A 119 -28.14 -27.20 23.30
C LYS A 119 -26.92 -27.99 23.77
N GLU A 120 -26.03 -28.38 22.85
CA GLU A 120 -24.90 -29.27 23.16
C GLU A 120 -23.69 -28.57 23.80
N ARG A 121 -23.65 -27.23 23.85
CA ARG A 121 -22.50 -26.46 24.39
C ARG A 121 -22.74 -25.83 25.77
N CYS A 122 -23.91 -26.01 26.36
CA CYS A 122 -24.39 -25.15 27.46
C CYS A 122 -24.42 -25.80 28.85
N ILE A 123 -24.42 -27.14 28.93
CA ILE A 123 -24.66 -27.83 30.20
C ILE A 123 -23.42 -27.75 31.10
N GLY A 124 -23.55 -27.14 32.28
CA GLY A 124 -22.52 -27.12 33.34
C GLY A 124 -21.50 -25.98 33.27
N LYS A 125 -21.71 -24.95 32.43
CA LYS A 125 -20.77 -23.80 32.29
C LYS A 125 -21.25 -22.56 33.05
N THR A 126 -20.29 -21.74 33.52
CA THR A 126 -20.53 -20.51 34.29
C THR A 126 -20.54 -19.24 33.41
N LYS A 127 -21.01 -18.11 33.95
CA LYS A 127 -20.99 -16.78 33.27
C LYS A 127 -19.60 -16.39 32.73
N LYS A 128 -18.54 -16.84 33.40
CA LYS A 128 -17.15 -16.57 33.00
C LYS A 128 -16.71 -17.37 31.77
N ASP A 129 -17.21 -18.61 31.63
CA ASP A 129 -16.87 -19.49 30.51
C ASP A 129 -17.45 -19.02 29.18
N TRP A 130 -18.58 -18.28 29.23
CA TRP A 130 -19.24 -17.71 28.06
C TRP A 130 -18.55 -16.44 27.53
N LYS A 131 -17.98 -15.59 28.40
CA LYS A 131 -17.22 -14.40 27.96
C LYS A 131 -15.97 -14.74 27.15
N ALA A 132 -15.46 -15.97 27.26
CA ALA A 132 -14.24 -16.43 26.59
C ALA A 132 -14.49 -17.11 25.23
N GLY A 133 -15.70 -17.60 24.94
CA GLY A 133 -16.06 -18.31 23.70
C GLY A 133 -17.00 -17.48 22.82
N ARG A 134 -16.46 -16.86 21.77
CA ARG A 134 -17.16 -15.84 20.95
C ARG A 134 -18.40 -16.37 20.23
N ARG A 135 -19.57 -15.83 20.58
CA ARG A 135 -20.52 -15.07 19.74
C ARG A 135 -21.47 -14.34 20.70
N ILE A 136 -21.05 -13.14 21.10
CA ILE A 136 -21.75 -12.30 22.06
C ILE A 136 -22.22 -11.07 21.27
N PHE A 137 -23.52 -10.82 21.21
CA PHE A 137 -24.04 -9.56 20.72
C PHE A 137 -24.29 -8.66 21.92
N LYS A 138 -23.53 -7.58 22.03
CA LYS A 138 -23.64 -6.61 23.11
C LYS A 138 -24.28 -5.35 22.56
N MET A 139 -25.48 -5.00 23.04
CA MET A 139 -26.15 -3.75 22.68
C MET A 139 -25.93 -2.72 23.79
N HIS A 140 -25.33 -1.59 23.42
CA HIS A 140 -25.21 -0.41 24.28
C HIS A 140 -26.20 0.65 23.82
N ALA A 141 -27.05 1.14 24.73
CA ALA A 141 -27.87 2.32 24.50
C ALA A 141 -27.43 3.44 25.46
N TYR A 142 -27.37 4.67 24.95
CA TYR A 142 -27.03 5.87 25.72
C TYR A 142 -28.29 6.73 25.83
N LEU A 143 -28.57 7.25 27.03
CA LEU A 143 -29.62 8.26 27.20
C LEU A 143 -29.16 9.58 26.55
N PRO A 144 -29.96 10.22 25.69
CA PRO A 144 -29.63 11.55 25.18
C PRO A 144 -29.71 12.58 26.32
N GLU A 145 -28.77 13.53 26.37
CA GLU A 145 -28.96 14.76 27.17
C GLU A 145 -30.07 15.62 26.54
N ASP A 146 -30.96 16.16 27.37
CA ASP A 146 -31.91 17.20 26.95
C ASP A 146 -31.12 18.39 26.35
N PRO A 147 -31.51 18.92 25.18
CA PRO A 147 -30.86 20.11 24.64
C PRO A 147 -31.14 21.30 25.57
N PRO A 148 -30.16 22.21 25.78
CA PRO A 148 -30.37 23.35 26.66
C PRO A 148 -31.48 24.24 26.09
N HIS A 149 -32.50 24.49 26.91
CA HIS A 149 -33.51 25.51 26.68
C HIS A 149 -32.84 26.87 26.37
N HIS A 150 -32.88 27.31 25.12
CA HIS A 150 -32.69 28.72 24.79
C HIS A 150 -33.93 29.48 25.27
N ARG A 151 -33.79 30.23 26.37
CA ARG A 151 -34.69 31.33 26.68
C ARG A 151 -34.49 32.42 25.63
N HIS A 152 -35.56 32.73 24.92
CA HIS A 152 -35.72 34.00 24.23
C HIS A 152 -35.65 35.13 25.26
N GLU A 153 -34.71 36.07 25.07
CA GLU A 153 -34.91 37.46 25.46
C GLU A 153 -34.68 38.31 24.22
N ASP A 154 -35.74 39.02 23.84
CA ASP A 154 -35.78 40.06 22.81
C ASP A 154 -34.82 41.20 23.14
N GLY A 155 -34.11 41.72 22.14
CA GLY A 155 -33.27 42.88 22.33
C GLY A 155 -32.62 43.42 21.06
N GLY A 156 -33.41 44.10 20.21
CA GLY A 156 -33.01 45.31 19.49
C GLY A 156 -31.95 45.20 18.39
N ALA A 157 -32.41 45.21 17.14
CA ALA A 157 -31.59 45.51 15.97
C ALA A 157 -31.06 46.97 15.98
N GLY A 158 -29.78 47.12 15.68
CA GLY A 158 -29.13 48.38 15.30
C GLY A 158 -27.88 48.05 14.50
N GLU A 159 -27.96 48.16 13.17
CA GLU A 159 -26.83 48.05 12.25
C GLU A 159 -26.05 49.38 12.25
N ASP A 160 -24.73 49.32 12.45
CA ASP A 160 -23.79 50.42 12.25
C ASP A 160 -22.70 49.95 11.25
N PRO A 161 -22.53 50.58 10.06
CA PRO A 161 -21.74 50.03 8.97
C PRO A 161 -20.28 50.51 8.89
N ASP A 162 -19.63 50.94 9.98
CA ASP A 162 -18.24 51.49 9.93
C ASP A 162 -17.28 50.94 11.01
N ILE A 163 -16.99 49.62 11.00
CA ILE A 163 -15.86 49.06 11.77
C ILE A 163 -15.02 48.11 10.89
N GLU A 164 -13.82 48.57 10.49
CA GLU A 164 -12.79 47.68 9.93
C GLU A 164 -12.35 46.65 10.99
N PRO A 165 -12.20 45.36 10.65
CA PRO A 165 -11.72 44.37 11.60
C PRO A 165 -10.21 44.55 11.85
N PRO A 166 -9.72 44.31 13.08
CA PRO A 166 -8.33 44.59 13.44
C PRO A 166 -7.36 43.65 12.72
N ARG A 167 -6.23 44.21 12.25
CA ARG A 167 -5.09 43.44 11.72
C ARG A 167 -4.42 42.65 12.84
N VAL A 168 -4.59 41.34 12.82
CA VAL A 168 -3.95 40.38 13.75
C VAL A 168 -2.52 40.11 13.29
N THR A 169 -1.56 40.21 14.21
CA THR A 169 -0.13 39.99 13.95
C THR A 169 0.24 38.49 13.89
N PRO A 170 1.36 38.09 13.26
CA PRO A 170 1.76 36.67 13.15
C PRO A 170 1.91 35.94 14.51
N GLU A 171 2.28 36.64 15.59
CA GLU A 171 2.40 36.06 16.93
C GLU A 171 1.04 35.74 17.57
N GLU A 172 -0.03 36.43 17.18
CA GLU A 172 -1.40 36.19 17.70
C GLU A 172 -2.08 35.01 17.00
N ARG A 173 -1.67 34.68 15.77
CA ARG A 173 -2.12 33.46 15.06
C ARG A 173 -1.71 32.17 15.77
N GLY A 174 -0.57 32.18 16.48
CA GLY A 174 -0.08 31.03 17.25
C GLY A 174 -0.84 30.74 18.54
N LYS A 175 -1.65 31.69 19.04
CA LYS A 175 -2.45 31.52 20.27
C LYS A 175 -3.93 31.21 19.99
N ALA A 176 -4.46 31.66 18.85
CA ALA A 176 -5.85 31.40 18.47
C ALA A 176 -6.11 29.96 17.98
N SER A 177 -5.07 29.19 17.62
CA SER A 177 -5.19 27.77 17.22
C SER A 177 -5.29 26.78 18.38
N GLN A 178 -5.20 27.25 19.64
CA GLN A 178 -5.32 26.39 20.84
C GLN A 178 -6.75 26.19 21.33
N ASN A 179 -7.75 26.90 20.79
CA ASN A 179 -9.14 26.56 21.01
C ASN A 179 -9.56 25.45 20.06
N SER A 180 -9.27 24.23 20.50
CA SER A 180 -9.78 22.99 19.93
C SER A 180 -11.29 23.10 19.69
N ARG A 181 -11.70 23.05 18.42
CA ARG A 181 -12.97 22.39 18.10
C ARG A 181 -12.78 20.95 18.52
N VAL A 182 -13.24 20.63 19.72
CA VAL A 182 -13.37 19.26 20.19
C VAL A 182 -14.33 18.58 19.23
N TYR A 183 -13.77 17.80 18.29
CA TYR A 183 -14.57 16.84 17.56
C TYR A 183 -15.20 15.91 18.61
N PRO A 184 -16.52 15.67 18.59
CA PRO A 184 -17.20 14.90 19.64
C PRO A 184 -16.79 13.42 19.70
N TYR A 185 -15.93 12.97 18.77
CA TYR A 185 -15.30 11.67 18.79
C TYR A 185 -13.96 11.76 19.54
N GLY A 186 -13.95 11.31 20.80
CA GLY A 186 -12.72 11.15 21.56
C GLY A 186 -11.69 10.32 20.78
N TYR A 187 -10.41 10.66 20.94
CA TYR A 187 -9.21 10.01 20.41
C TYR A 187 -9.19 8.49 20.70
N ARG A 188 -9.94 7.70 19.92
CA ARG A 188 -10.04 6.23 20.05
C ARG A 188 -9.93 5.52 18.71
N SER A 189 -9.18 6.09 17.78
CA SER A 189 -8.68 5.32 16.64
C SER A 189 -7.72 4.25 17.16
N THR A 190 -7.96 2.97 16.91
CA THR A 190 -6.96 1.92 17.23
C THR A 190 -5.87 1.87 16.17
N VAL A 191 -6.20 2.10 14.90
CA VAL A 191 -5.28 1.93 13.76
C VAL A 191 -4.31 3.12 13.62
N MET A 192 -4.81 4.36 13.62
CA MET A 192 -3.94 5.54 13.59
C MET A 192 -3.13 5.71 14.89
N ASN A 193 -3.64 5.21 16.03
CA ASN A 193 -2.83 5.11 17.24
C ASN A 193 -1.73 4.05 17.11
N SER A 194 -1.94 2.94 16.39
CA SER A 194 -0.86 2.01 16.05
C SER A 194 0.22 2.67 15.20
N LEU A 195 -0.11 3.69 14.39
CA LEU A 195 0.88 4.48 13.64
C LEU A 195 1.69 5.45 14.52
N ALA A 196 1.30 5.68 15.78
CA ALA A 196 2.21 6.28 16.76
C ALA A 196 3.48 5.43 16.97
N TRP A 197 3.44 4.14 16.62
CA TRP A 197 4.63 3.30 16.52
C TRP A 197 5.70 3.92 15.63
N ALA A 198 5.33 4.41 14.43
CA ALA A 198 6.28 5.01 13.50
C ALA A 198 6.97 6.23 14.12
N VAL A 199 6.20 7.09 14.80
CA VAL A 199 6.73 8.28 15.51
C VAL A 199 7.75 7.89 16.58
N ASN A 200 7.49 6.81 17.33
CA ASN A 200 8.37 6.36 18.41
C ASN A 200 9.53 5.45 17.94
N LEU A 201 9.46 4.91 16.72
CA LEU A 201 10.45 3.96 16.19
C LEU A 201 11.87 4.54 16.18
N GLN A 202 12.85 3.80 16.67
CA GLN A 202 14.26 4.20 16.72
C GLN A 202 15.10 3.20 15.95
N TYR A 203 16.26 3.65 15.45
CA TYR A 203 17.22 2.77 14.79
C TYR A 203 17.63 1.57 15.65
N ALA A 204 17.74 1.76 16.96
CA ALA A 204 18.06 0.71 17.92
C ALA A 204 16.99 -0.39 18.04
N ASN A 205 15.80 -0.21 17.45
CA ASN A 205 14.78 -1.26 17.39
C ASN A 205 15.04 -2.30 16.30
N PHE A 206 15.97 -2.03 15.38
CA PHE A 206 16.23 -2.91 14.25
C PHE A 206 17.30 -3.94 14.55
N THR A 207 17.04 -5.18 14.15
CA THR A 207 18.04 -6.23 14.09
C THR A 207 18.88 -6.08 12.82
N ALA A 208 20.07 -6.70 12.79
CA ALA A 208 20.93 -6.65 11.61
C ALA A 208 20.23 -7.13 10.30
N PRO A 209 19.39 -8.20 10.30
CA PRO A 209 18.62 -8.58 9.12
C PRO A 209 17.67 -7.49 8.59
N ILE A 210 17.00 -6.74 9.48
CA ILE A 210 16.09 -5.65 9.08
C ILE A 210 16.89 -4.53 8.40
N VAL A 211 18.03 -4.16 8.98
CA VAL A 211 18.91 -3.14 8.40
C VAL A 211 19.46 -3.62 7.06
N ALA A 212 19.90 -4.86 6.95
CA ALA A 212 20.41 -5.44 5.71
C ALA A 212 19.35 -5.47 4.60
N ALA A 213 18.11 -5.87 4.92
CA ALA A 213 16.99 -5.84 3.99
C ALA A 213 16.65 -4.41 3.52
N ALA A 214 16.69 -3.43 4.42
CA ALA A 214 16.48 -2.03 4.09
C ALA A 214 17.57 -1.49 3.15
N VAL A 215 18.83 -1.77 3.44
CA VAL A 215 19.97 -1.38 2.59
C VAL A 215 19.89 -2.05 1.21
N ALA A 216 19.56 -3.34 1.17
CA ALA A 216 19.35 -4.09 -0.08
C ALA A 216 18.24 -3.50 -0.94
N SER A 217 17.12 -3.17 -0.29
CA SER A 217 15.98 -2.53 -0.93
C SER A 217 16.37 -1.19 -1.56
N LEU A 218 17.06 -0.32 -0.80
CA LEU A 218 17.49 1.00 -1.26
C LEU A 218 18.44 0.95 -2.44
N TYR A 219 19.52 0.16 -2.37
CA TYR A 219 20.45 0.10 -3.51
C TYR A 219 19.79 -0.59 -4.70
N ASN A 220 18.95 -1.62 -4.50
CA ASN A 220 18.24 -2.28 -5.60
C ASN A 220 17.36 -1.27 -6.35
N TRP A 221 16.56 -0.49 -5.61
CA TRP A 221 15.75 0.58 -6.18
C TRP A 221 16.61 1.64 -6.88
N ALA A 222 17.68 2.12 -6.25
CA ALA A 222 18.54 3.13 -6.85
C ALA A 222 19.17 2.64 -8.16
N GLY A 223 19.58 1.36 -8.21
CA GLY A 223 20.07 0.71 -9.43
C GLY A 223 19.01 0.70 -10.53
N CYS A 224 17.77 0.37 -10.19
CA CYS A 224 16.65 0.38 -11.13
C CYS A 224 16.27 1.80 -11.57
N ALA A 225 16.26 2.78 -10.67
CA ALA A 225 15.96 4.18 -11.00
C ALA A 225 17.02 4.80 -11.92
N ILE A 226 18.30 4.49 -11.70
CA ILE A 226 19.39 4.95 -12.55
C ILE A 226 19.33 4.26 -13.92
N GLY A 227 19.27 2.92 -13.94
CA GLY A 227 19.24 2.14 -15.18
C GLY A 227 17.96 2.35 -16.00
N GLY A 228 16.83 2.60 -15.32
CA GLY A 228 15.51 2.78 -15.91
C GLY A 228 15.28 4.14 -16.56
N TRP A 229 16.20 5.11 -16.39
CA TRP A 229 16.10 6.45 -16.98
C TRP A 229 16.02 6.49 -18.50
N HIS A 230 16.59 5.49 -19.17
CA HIS A 230 16.56 5.44 -20.64
C HIS A 230 15.19 5.07 -21.21
N GLN A 231 14.21 4.72 -20.36
CA GLN A 231 12.83 4.49 -20.77
C GLN A 231 12.12 5.80 -21.17
N SER A 232 11.08 5.67 -21.98
CA SER A 232 10.23 6.78 -22.43
C SER A 232 9.59 7.53 -21.25
N ALA A 233 8.97 6.80 -20.31
CA ALA A 233 8.19 7.38 -19.22
C ALA A 233 8.95 8.44 -18.39
N PRO A 234 10.13 8.16 -17.80
CA PRO A 234 10.84 9.17 -17.00
C PRO A 234 11.35 10.34 -17.85
N GLN A 235 11.71 10.11 -19.12
CA GLN A 235 12.16 11.17 -20.04
C GLN A 235 11.02 12.11 -20.42
N ILE A 236 9.85 11.56 -20.77
CA ILE A 236 8.65 12.35 -21.07
C ILE A 236 8.23 13.16 -19.83
N ALA A 237 8.19 12.52 -18.67
CA ALA A 237 7.89 13.18 -17.40
C ALA A 237 8.85 14.35 -17.13
N TYR A 238 10.16 14.15 -17.30
CA TYR A 238 11.16 15.20 -17.16
C TYR A 238 10.96 16.36 -18.15
N GLN A 239 10.75 16.05 -19.43
CA GLN A 239 10.58 17.04 -20.50
C GLN A 239 9.31 17.88 -20.33
N VAL A 240 8.23 17.27 -19.83
CA VAL A 240 6.95 17.97 -19.59
C VAL A 240 6.99 18.79 -18.31
N MET A 241 7.50 18.21 -17.22
CA MET A 241 7.43 18.85 -15.91
C MET A 241 8.40 20.05 -15.82
N THR A 242 9.69 19.81 -16.06
CA THR A 242 10.78 20.76 -15.76
C THR A 242 10.62 22.17 -16.36
N PRO A 243 10.14 22.35 -17.61
CA PRO A 243 10.05 23.70 -18.20
C PRO A 243 8.94 24.58 -17.62
N PHE A 244 7.86 24.00 -17.11
CA PHE A 244 6.63 24.72 -16.75
C PHE A 244 6.30 24.62 -15.27
N PHE A 245 6.68 23.50 -14.66
CA PHE A 245 6.43 23.16 -13.27
C PHE A 245 7.82 22.95 -12.69
N GLY A 246 8.23 23.79 -11.74
CA GLY A 246 9.57 23.72 -11.19
C GLY A 246 9.83 24.81 -10.17
N GLY A 247 10.03 24.39 -8.92
CA GLY A 247 10.61 25.20 -7.87
C GLY A 247 12.14 25.25 -7.95
N PRO A 248 12.81 25.77 -6.90
CA PRO A 248 14.26 25.76 -6.83
C PRO A 248 14.85 24.34 -6.92
N ASN A 249 16.04 24.23 -7.50
CA ASN A 249 16.79 22.98 -7.66
C ASN A 249 17.31 22.44 -6.31
N THR A 250 16.44 21.75 -5.57
CA THR A 250 16.70 21.27 -4.20
C THR A 250 17.04 19.80 -4.11
N SER A 251 16.73 19.02 -5.14
CA SER A 251 16.81 17.56 -5.11
C SER A 251 17.23 17.02 -6.48
N THR A 252 17.67 15.76 -6.51
CA THR A 252 18.36 15.16 -7.66
C THR A 252 17.48 14.16 -8.38
N ILE A 253 17.50 14.21 -9.72
CA ILE A 253 17.02 13.12 -10.56
C ILE A 253 18.19 12.15 -10.74
N LEU A 254 18.11 10.96 -10.12
CA LEU A 254 19.26 10.07 -9.86
C LEU A 254 20.12 9.78 -11.11
N ALA A 255 19.47 9.48 -12.24
CA ALA A 255 20.16 9.13 -13.47
C ALA A 255 20.80 10.32 -14.22
N LEU A 256 20.34 11.54 -13.96
CA LEU A 256 20.83 12.76 -14.59
C LEU A 256 21.81 13.54 -13.72
N ALA A 257 22.19 12.99 -12.57
CA ALA A 257 23.15 13.63 -11.67
C ALA A 257 24.47 13.97 -12.38
N ASN A 258 24.86 13.20 -13.41
CA ASN A 258 26.03 13.48 -14.26
C ASN A 258 26.00 14.86 -14.95
N ASN A 259 24.82 15.43 -15.17
CA ASN A 259 24.58 16.67 -15.90
C ASN A 259 24.18 17.83 -14.99
N SER A 260 24.34 17.69 -13.66
CA SER A 260 23.84 18.65 -12.66
C SER A 260 22.34 18.92 -12.75
N VAL A 261 21.57 18.00 -13.34
CA VAL A 261 20.12 18.17 -13.47
C VAL A 261 19.49 17.87 -12.12
N ARG A 262 19.12 18.95 -11.47
CA ARG A 262 18.34 18.99 -10.25
C ARG A 262 16.99 19.59 -10.58
N ALA A 263 15.99 19.21 -9.79
CA ALA A 263 14.68 19.84 -9.80
C ALA A 263 14.27 20.12 -8.35
N ASP A 264 13.09 20.66 -8.14
CA ASP A 264 12.52 20.67 -6.80
C ASP A 264 12.25 19.24 -6.30
N ALA A 265 12.03 19.12 -4.99
CA ALA A 265 11.78 17.83 -4.34
C ALA A 265 10.58 17.07 -4.92
N GLN A 266 9.52 17.77 -5.34
CA GLN A 266 8.31 17.13 -5.85
C GLN A 266 8.55 16.49 -7.21
N ILE A 267 9.20 17.22 -8.12
CA ILE A 267 9.55 16.72 -9.44
C ILE A 267 10.59 15.61 -9.34
N SER A 268 11.56 15.75 -8.45
CA SER A 268 12.59 14.73 -8.24
C SER A 268 11.99 13.43 -7.71
N ALA A 269 11.11 13.50 -6.70
CA ALA A 269 10.38 12.34 -6.19
C ALA A 269 9.49 11.70 -7.28
N PHE A 270 8.78 12.52 -8.07
CA PHE A 270 7.94 12.04 -9.16
C PHE A 270 8.73 11.29 -10.23
N ILE A 271 9.82 11.89 -10.73
CA ILE A 271 10.62 11.29 -11.81
C ILE A 271 11.41 10.07 -11.33
N ASN A 272 12.03 10.12 -10.15
CA ASN A 272 12.72 8.96 -9.59
C ASN A 272 11.75 7.81 -9.29
N GLY A 273 10.53 8.13 -8.86
CA GLY A 273 9.46 7.15 -8.67
C GLY A 273 8.92 6.55 -9.99
N ILE A 274 8.97 7.28 -11.10
CA ILE A 274 8.67 6.72 -12.44
C ILE A 274 9.83 5.84 -12.94
N ALA A 275 11.07 6.28 -12.73
CA ALA A 275 12.24 5.57 -13.24
C ALA A 275 12.52 4.26 -12.48
N GLY A 276 12.20 4.21 -11.18
CA GLY A 276 12.47 3.07 -10.30
C GLY A 276 11.80 1.77 -10.72
N PRO A 277 10.47 1.76 -10.98
CA PRO A 277 9.75 0.61 -11.50
C PRO A 277 10.14 0.35 -12.96
N TYR A 278 11.20 -0.41 -13.16
CA TYR A 278 11.61 -0.92 -14.47
C TYR A 278 10.96 -2.27 -14.81
N ASP A 279 9.92 -2.66 -14.06
CA ASP A 279 9.51 -4.04 -13.81
C ASP A 279 10.67 -4.92 -13.32
N TYR A 280 11.70 -4.29 -12.75
CA TYR A 280 12.92 -4.93 -12.27
C TYR A 280 13.20 -4.65 -10.79
N ASP A 281 12.31 -3.88 -10.17
CA ASP A 281 12.28 -3.52 -8.77
C ASP A 281 11.94 -4.71 -7.86
N ASP A 282 11.80 -4.43 -6.58
CA ASP A 282 11.45 -5.40 -5.55
C ASP A 282 9.96 -5.75 -5.57
N THR A 283 9.56 -6.83 -4.91
CA THR A 283 8.16 -7.24 -4.80
C THR A 283 7.91 -7.93 -3.47
N HIS A 284 6.91 -7.47 -2.74
CA HIS A 284 6.39 -8.15 -1.56
C HIS A 284 5.37 -9.20 -2.00
N LEU A 285 5.77 -10.47 -2.07
CA LEU A 285 5.00 -11.53 -2.73
C LEU A 285 3.60 -11.73 -2.12
N ALA A 286 3.43 -11.54 -0.81
CA ALA A 286 2.13 -11.74 -0.16
C ALA A 286 1.04 -10.73 -0.59
N THR A 287 1.43 -9.61 -1.22
CA THR A 287 0.50 -8.55 -1.69
C THR A 287 0.80 -8.05 -3.10
N ILE A 288 1.86 -8.55 -3.75
CA ILE A 288 2.37 -8.09 -5.06
C ILE A 288 2.68 -6.58 -5.09
N ILE A 289 2.95 -5.97 -3.92
CA ILE A 289 3.34 -4.56 -3.82
C ILE A 289 4.81 -4.41 -4.22
N HIS A 290 5.16 -3.32 -4.90
CA HIS A 290 6.54 -2.88 -5.14
C HIS A 290 6.91 -1.77 -4.13
N PRO A 291 7.39 -2.10 -2.91
CA PRO A 291 7.33 -1.16 -1.79
C PRO A 291 8.38 -0.05 -1.87
N THR A 292 9.61 -0.36 -2.31
CA THR A 292 10.71 0.60 -2.18
C THR A 292 10.55 1.83 -3.05
N GLY A 293 10.03 1.66 -4.28
CA GLY A 293 10.00 2.71 -5.29
C GLY A 293 9.32 3.98 -4.81
N THR A 294 8.16 3.83 -4.16
CA THR A 294 7.35 4.95 -3.73
C THR A 294 8.00 5.70 -2.56
N VAL A 295 8.42 4.95 -1.55
CA VAL A 295 8.97 5.45 -0.29
C VAL A 295 10.35 6.08 -0.49
N ALA A 296 11.26 5.39 -1.17
CA ALA A 296 12.64 5.83 -1.34
C ALA A 296 12.74 7.12 -2.18
N ALA A 297 11.93 7.23 -3.25
CA ALA A 297 11.92 8.42 -4.10
C ALA A 297 11.47 9.68 -3.34
N ALA A 298 10.41 9.58 -2.54
CA ALA A 298 9.93 10.66 -1.70
C ALA A 298 10.93 11.04 -0.61
N LEU A 299 11.47 10.03 0.08
CA LEU A 299 12.36 10.22 1.22
C LEU A 299 13.70 10.85 0.81
N LEU A 300 14.30 10.37 -0.28
CA LEU A 300 15.56 10.92 -0.81
C LEU A 300 15.38 12.39 -1.22
N ALA A 301 14.29 12.72 -1.91
CA ALA A 301 14.04 14.10 -2.35
C ALA A 301 13.92 15.07 -1.17
N VAL A 302 13.20 14.69 -0.10
CA VAL A 302 13.09 15.50 1.11
C VAL A 302 14.41 15.56 1.88
N ALA A 303 15.13 14.45 1.96
CA ALA A 303 16.41 14.41 2.66
C ALA A 303 17.45 15.35 2.02
N GLU A 304 17.50 15.42 0.69
CA GLU A 304 18.33 16.40 -0.01
C GLU A 304 17.88 17.85 0.20
N TRP A 305 16.56 18.09 0.24
CA TRP A 305 16.02 19.44 0.34
C TRP A 305 16.14 20.02 1.75
N LYS A 306 15.87 19.21 2.78
CA LYS A 306 15.74 19.63 4.18
C LYS A 306 16.90 19.18 5.08
N GLY A 307 17.85 18.42 4.54
CA GLY A 307 19.00 17.90 5.27
C GLY A 307 19.91 18.99 5.88
N PRO A 308 20.91 18.58 6.66
CA PRO A 308 21.46 17.23 6.73
C PRO A 308 20.62 16.26 7.57
N PHE A 309 20.49 15.01 7.12
CA PHE A 309 19.99 13.88 7.90
C PHE A 309 21.01 12.75 7.86
N ASN A 310 21.26 12.10 8.98
CA ASN A 310 22.21 11.00 9.02
C ASN A 310 21.58 9.68 8.50
N GLY A 311 22.43 8.70 8.23
CA GLY A 311 22.06 7.41 7.68
C GLY A 311 21.04 6.63 8.51
N THR A 312 21.17 6.72 9.84
CA THR A 312 20.27 5.98 10.74
C THR A 312 18.88 6.62 10.80
N GLU A 313 18.79 7.95 10.76
CA GLU A 313 17.53 8.68 10.63
C GLU A 313 16.81 8.33 9.32
N PHE A 314 17.55 8.30 8.21
CA PHE A 314 17.01 7.93 6.90
C PHE A 314 16.51 6.48 6.88
N LEU A 315 17.32 5.52 7.35
CA LEU A 315 16.93 4.11 7.40
C LEU A 315 15.70 3.88 8.30
N THR A 316 15.62 4.55 9.46
CA THR A 316 14.45 4.46 10.34
C THR A 316 13.19 4.98 9.66
N ALA A 317 13.28 6.13 8.96
CA ALA A 317 12.17 6.68 8.21
C ALA A 317 11.73 5.77 7.04
N PHE A 318 12.71 5.23 6.30
CA PHE A 318 12.45 4.29 5.21
C PHE A 318 11.69 3.05 5.70
N ILE A 319 12.22 2.38 6.73
CA ILE A 319 11.59 1.16 7.29
C ILE A 319 10.18 1.47 7.81
N ALA A 320 9.96 2.62 8.46
CA ALA A 320 8.63 2.99 8.94
C ALA A 320 7.61 3.13 7.79
N GLY A 321 8.02 3.69 6.65
CA GLY A 321 7.17 3.79 5.47
C GLY A 321 6.85 2.45 4.83
N ILE A 322 7.87 1.60 4.66
CA ILE A 322 7.73 0.24 4.10
C ILE A 322 6.77 -0.60 4.96
N GLU A 323 6.95 -0.61 6.28
CA GLU A 323 6.05 -1.38 7.15
C GLU A 323 4.62 -0.85 7.11
N ALA A 324 4.43 0.48 7.05
CA ALA A 324 3.09 1.07 6.99
C ALA A 324 2.33 0.71 5.70
N GLU A 325 2.97 0.81 4.53
CA GLU A 325 2.30 0.48 3.27
C GLU A 325 2.07 -1.02 3.10
N LEU A 326 3.00 -1.87 3.57
CA LEU A 326 2.87 -3.33 3.47
C LEU A 326 1.79 -3.86 4.42
N LYS A 327 1.74 -3.37 5.67
CA LYS A 327 0.63 -3.71 6.59
C LYS A 327 -0.72 -3.22 6.08
N LEU A 328 -0.76 -2.06 5.42
CA LEU A 328 -1.98 -1.60 4.78
C LEU A 328 -2.38 -2.48 3.59
N GLY A 329 -1.42 -2.88 2.74
CA GLY A 329 -1.65 -3.81 1.64
C GLY A 329 -2.23 -5.14 2.14
N LEU A 330 -1.60 -5.76 3.14
CA LEU A 330 -2.07 -7.00 3.76
C LEU A 330 -3.48 -6.86 4.36
N ALA A 331 -3.84 -5.68 4.83
CA ALA A 331 -5.16 -5.42 5.40
C ALA A 331 -6.27 -5.44 4.35
N VAL A 332 -5.96 -5.15 3.08
CA VAL A 332 -6.96 -5.00 2.00
C VAL A 332 -6.84 -6.03 0.87
N TRP A 333 -5.73 -6.75 0.79
CA TRP A 333 -5.48 -7.88 -0.11
C TRP A 333 -6.48 -9.03 0.11
N PRO A 334 -6.77 -9.93 -0.84
CA PRO A 334 -6.69 -9.69 -2.26
C PRO A 334 -7.84 -8.80 -2.76
N GLN A 335 -8.87 -8.51 -1.95
CA GLN A 335 -10.10 -7.87 -2.44
C GLN A 335 -9.86 -6.49 -3.10
N HIS A 336 -8.89 -5.72 -2.61
CA HIS A 336 -8.51 -4.44 -3.22
C HIS A 336 -7.94 -4.64 -4.63
N TYR A 337 -7.05 -5.62 -4.78
CA TYR A 337 -6.47 -5.99 -6.06
C TYR A 337 -7.51 -6.64 -6.98
N ASP A 338 -8.37 -7.52 -6.48
CA ASP A 338 -9.39 -8.22 -7.29
C ASP A 338 -10.37 -7.27 -7.99
N VAL A 339 -10.65 -6.09 -7.40
CA VAL A 339 -11.51 -5.07 -8.02
C VAL A 339 -10.76 -4.14 -8.99
N GLY A 340 -9.46 -4.34 -9.17
CA GLY A 340 -8.64 -3.69 -10.21
C GLY A 340 -7.74 -2.56 -9.72
N TRP A 341 -7.55 -2.37 -8.41
CA TRP A 341 -6.58 -1.39 -7.91
C TRP A 341 -5.14 -1.87 -8.08
N HIS A 342 -4.22 -0.91 -8.23
CA HIS A 342 -2.78 -1.16 -8.18
C HIS A 342 -2.23 -0.83 -6.80
N ASP A 343 -2.17 -1.85 -5.93
CA ASP A 343 -1.81 -1.74 -4.51
C ASP A 343 -0.53 -0.95 -4.27
N THR A 344 0.50 -1.17 -5.11
CA THR A 344 1.80 -0.46 -5.05
C THR A 344 1.68 1.05 -4.86
N SER A 345 0.74 1.68 -5.57
CA SER A 345 0.59 3.14 -5.52
C SER A 345 -0.50 3.59 -4.56
N THR A 346 -1.57 2.80 -4.40
CA THR A 346 -2.68 3.14 -3.50
C THR A 346 -2.25 3.08 -2.03
N THR A 347 -1.42 2.10 -1.64
CA THR A 347 -0.80 2.04 -0.31
C THR A 347 0.51 2.84 -0.27
N GLY A 348 1.24 2.89 -1.38
CA GLY A 348 2.54 3.56 -1.46
C GLY A 348 2.51 5.06 -1.14
N SER A 349 1.43 5.77 -1.48
CA SER A 349 1.29 7.18 -1.07
C SER A 349 1.25 7.35 0.45
N ILE A 350 0.70 6.36 1.17
CA ILE A 350 0.62 6.38 2.63
C ILE A 350 1.99 6.01 3.22
N GLY A 351 2.68 5.01 2.66
CA GLY A 351 4.06 4.68 3.03
C GLY A 351 5.01 5.86 2.87
N ALA A 352 4.93 6.58 1.76
CA ALA A 352 5.70 7.80 1.52
C ALA A 352 5.39 8.92 2.53
N ALA A 353 4.11 9.12 2.88
CA ALA A 353 3.73 10.10 3.90
C ALA A 353 4.27 9.74 5.30
N VAL A 354 4.22 8.45 5.67
CA VAL A 354 4.77 7.96 6.94
C VAL A 354 6.29 8.13 6.99
N ALA A 355 7.00 7.76 5.93
CA ALA A 355 8.46 7.90 5.88
C ALA A 355 8.89 9.37 5.95
N VAL A 356 8.32 10.24 5.12
CA VAL A 356 8.64 11.68 5.14
C VAL A 356 8.24 12.31 6.48
N GLY A 357 7.08 11.95 7.03
CA GLY A 357 6.65 12.42 8.33
C GLY A 357 7.59 11.99 9.45
N LYS A 358 8.11 10.75 9.39
CA LYS A 358 9.09 10.23 10.35
C LYS A 358 10.40 11.01 10.26
N LEU A 359 10.91 11.23 9.05
CA LEU A 359 12.16 11.98 8.83
C LEU A 359 12.05 13.42 9.33
N LEU A 360 10.89 14.07 9.13
CA LEU A 360 10.63 15.45 9.55
C LEU A 360 10.25 15.58 11.03
N GLY A 361 10.19 14.47 11.78
CA GLY A 361 9.89 14.47 13.21
C GLY A 361 8.45 14.87 13.55
N LEU A 362 7.47 14.48 12.71
CA LEU A 362 6.05 14.75 13.00
C LEU A 362 5.62 14.03 14.28
N ASP A 363 4.79 14.70 15.08
CA ASP A 363 4.10 14.10 16.21
C ASP A 363 2.90 13.24 15.75
N VAL A 364 2.28 12.51 16.68
CA VAL A 364 1.20 11.58 16.37
C VAL A 364 -0.01 12.25 15.71
N PRO A 365 -0.56 13.38 16.22
CA PRO A 365 -1.63 14.08 15.54
C PRO A 365 -1.26 14.53 14.12
N THR A 366 -0.06 15.09 13.93
CA THR A 366 0.37 15.60 12.62
C THR A 366 0.65 14.47 11.63
N MET A 367 1.17 13.32 12.09
CA MET A 367 1.30 12.12 11.30
C MET A 367 -0.06 11.59 10.84
N ALA A 368 -1.06 11.56 11.73
CA ALA A 368 -2.42 11.17 11.38
C ALA A 368 -3.03 12.10 10.30
N GLN A 369 -2.75 13.41 10.38
CA GLN A 369 -3.13 14.34 9.31
C GLN A 369 -2.42 14.05 8.00
N ALA A 370 -1.10 13.80 8.02
CA ALA A 370 -0.32 13.47 6.83
C ALA A 370 -0.89 12.23 6.12
N ILE A 371 -1.19 11.18 6.88
CA ILE A 371 -1.80 9.94 6.38
C ILE A 371 -3.20 10.22 5.85
N GLY A 372 -4.02 11.00 6.55
CA GLY A 372 -5.34 11.39 6.07
C GLY A 372 -5.30 12.14 4.73
N ILE A 373 -4.33 13.03 4.53
CA ILE A 373 -4.13 13.72 3.24
C ILE A 373 -3.69 12.72 2.16
N ALA A 374 -2.76 11.81 2.48
CA ALA A 374 -2.31 10.77 1.55
C ALA A 374 -3.44 9.82 1.15
N CYS A 375 -4.33 9.44 2.07
CA CYS A 375 -5.49 8.57 1.82
C CYS A 375 -6.41 9.11 0.72
N THR A 376 -6.50 10.43 0.55
CA THR A 376 -7.37 11.03 -0.49
C THR A 376 -6.71 11.10 -1.87
N GLN A 377 -5.42 10.75 -1.96
CA GLN A 377 -4.63 10.81 -3.20
C GLN A 377 -4.45 9.41 -3.80
N VAL A 378 -5.50 8.59 -3.77
CA VAL A 378 -5.50 7.23 -4.32
C VAL A 378 -5.28 7.27 -5.82
N VAL A 379 -4.19 6.67 -6.29
CA VAL A 379 -3.86 6.55 -7.70
C VAL A 379 -3.47 5.11 -8.02
N GLY A 380 -3.81 4.65 -9.23
CA GLY A 380 -3.34 3.40 -9.80
C GLY A 380 -4.41 2.33 -10.00
N MET A 381 -4.64 1.94 -11.26
CA MET A 381 -5.54 0.86 -11.65
C MET A 381 -4.80 -0.16 -12.54
N GLN A 382 -5.17 -1.43 -12.45
CA GLN A 382 -4.51 -2.52 -13.20
C GLN A 382 -4.70 -2.43 -14.71
N GLU A 383 -5.80 -1.81 -15.18
CA GLU A 383 -6.08 -1.61 -16.61
C GLU A 383 -4.93 -0.92 -17.37
N PHE A 384 -4.10 -0.16 -16.65
CA PHE A 384 -2.97 0.58 -17.25
C PHE A 384 -1.65 -0.20 -17.29
N PHE A 385 -1.63 -1.47 -16.89
CA PHE A 385 -0.45 -2.31 -17.00
C PHE A 385 -0.06 -2.49 -18.47
N GLY A 386 1.24 -2.62 -18.76
CA GLY A 386 1.75 -2.63 -20.13
C GLY A 386 1.82 -1.24 -20.80
N SER A 387 1.66 -0.15 -20.04
CA SER A 387 1.87 1.22 -20.51
C SER A 387 2.77 2.02 -19.56
N ASP A 388 3.29 3.17 -20.03
CA ASP A 388 4.06 4.13 -19.21
C ASP A 388 3.30 4.55 -17.92
N THR A 389 1.96 4.44 -17.93
CA THR A 389 1.09 4.82 -16.81
C THR A 389 1.28 3.91 -15.58
N LYS A 390 1.72 2.66 -15.74
CA LYS A 390 2.07 1.80 -14.59
C LYS A 390 3.14 2.44 -13.73
N SER A 391 4.19 3.00 -14.35
CA SER A 391 5.27 3.70 -13.65
C SER A 391 4.83 5.08 -13.14
N PHE A 392 3.93 5.76 -13.88
CA PHE A 392 3.30 7.00 -13.40
C PHE A 392 2.63 6.81 -12.03
N HIS A 393 1.99 5.68 -11.79
CA HIS A 393 1.34 5.39 -10.50
C HIS A 393 2.31 5.54 -9.32
N VAL A 394 3.51 4.98 -9.43
CA VAL A 394 4.54 5.01 -8.38
C VAL A 394 5.07 6.42 -8.18
N GLY A 395 5.46 7.10 -9.26
CA GLY A 395 5.92 8.49 -9.17
C GLY A 395 4.88 9.43 -8.58
N ARG A 396 3.61 9.28 -8.98
CA ARG A 396 2.52 10.12 -8.46
C ARG A 396 2.25 9.83 -6.99
N ALA A 397 2.29 8.57 -6.57
CA ALA A 397 2.17 8.18 -5.17
C ALA A 397 3.31 8.75 -4.31
N SER A 398 4.55 8.73 -4.81
CA SER A 398 5.72 9.32 -4.12
C SER A 398 5.50 10.81 -3.86
N ALA A 399 5.16 11.56 -4.92
CA ALA A 399 4.94 12.99 -4.83
C ALA A 399 3.71 13.33 -3.96
N GLY A 400 2.64 12.53 -4.03
CA GLY A 400 1.41 12.73 -3.28
C GLY A 400 1.58 12.51 -1.78
N GLY A 401 2.24 11.42 -1.39
CA GLY A 401 2.54 11.11 0.01
C GLY A 401 3.48 12.14 0.65
N MET A 402 4.56 12.48 -0.06
CA MET A 402 5.48 13.55 0.35
C MET A 402 4.75 14.87 0.58
N LEU A 403 3.90 15.29 -0.36
CA LEU A 403 3.11 16.51 -0.23
C LEU A 403 2.18 16.47 0.98
N GLY A 404 1.54 15.31 1.25
CA GLY A 404 0.68 15.14 2.42
C GLY A 404 1.41 15.38 3.74
N ALA A 405 2.61 14.82 3.90
CA ALA A 405 3.43 15.06 5.09
C ALA A 405 3.88 16.52 5.24
N LEU A 406 4.28 17.17 4.14
CA LEU A 406 4.69 18.58 4.15
C LEU A 406 3.52 19.53 4.48
N LEU A 407 2.33 19.28 3.91
CA LEU A 407 1.12 20.04 4.21
C LEU A 407 0.72 19.91 5.67
N ALA A 408 0.68 18.68 6.18
CA ALA A 408 0.35 18.41 7.59
C ALA A 408 1.33 19.11 8.53
N LYS A 409 2.64 19.04 8.23
CA LYS A 409 3.70 19.68 9.02
C LYS A 409 3.45 21.19 9.23
N ASP A 410 2.91 21.86 8.22
CA ASP A 410 2.66 23.30 8.25
C ASP A 410 1.20 23.64 8.60
N GLY A 411 0.46 22.69 9.17
CA GLY A 411 -0.84 22.90 9.81
C GLY A 411 -2.06 22.64 8.93
N PHE A 412 -1.90 22.04 7.74
CA PHE A 412 -3.03 21.61 6.93
C PHE A 412 -3.75 20.43 7.62
N THR A 413 -5.06 20.57 7.82
CA THR A 413 -5.87 19.58 8.54
C THR A 413 -6.52 18.55 7.61
N SER A 414 -6.76 17.35 8.13
CA SER A 414 -7.44 16.22 7.50
C SER A 414 -8.22 15.40 8.55
N SER A 415 -8.68 14.21 8.18
CA SER A 415 -9.28 13.24 9.10
C SER A 415 -8.21 12.52 9.91
N LEU A 416 -8.34 12.53 11.24
CA LEU A 416 -7.50 11.73 12.16
C LEU A 416 -7.87 10.23 12.17
N GLN A 417 -8.87 9.82 11.40
CA GLN A 417 -9.37 8.45 11.24
C GLN A 417 -9.44 8.07 9.76
N GLY A 418 -8.55 8.64 8.94
CA GLY A 418 -8.61 8.55 7.48
C GLY A 418 -8.55 7.12 6.93
N LEU A 419 -8.01 6.16 7.68
CA LEU A 419 -7.91 4.76 7.26
C LEU A 419 -9.17 3.95 7.61
N GLU A 420 -9.67 4.11 8.84
CA GLU A 420 -10.60 3.18 9.49
C GLU A 420 -12.00 3.72 9.76
N ALA A 421 -12.26 5.01 9.50
CA ALA A 421 -13.61 5.56 9.64
C ALA A 421 -14.61 4.81 8.72
N GLU A 422 -15.91 4.94 8.97
CA GLU A 422 -16.96 4.30 8.14
C GLU A 422 -16.79 4.57 6.63
N PHE A 423 -16.37 5.79 6.27
CA PHE A 423 -16.01 6.19 4.89
C PHE A 423 -14.49 6.40 4.73
N GLY A 424 -13.70 5.75 5.58
CA GLY A 424 -12.25 5.75 5.56
C GLY A 424 -11.70 4.90 4.41
N TRP A 425 -10.43 5.11 4.09
CA TRP A 425 -9.76 4.52 2.94
C TRP A 425 -10.00 3.02 2.82
N ALA A 426 -9.78 2.25 3.90
CA ALA A 426 -9.87 0.78 3.86
C ALA A 426 -11.27 0.28 3.51
N HIS A 427 -12.32 0.98 3.96
CA HIS A 427 -13.72 0.63 3.70
C HIS A 427 -14.20 1.08 2.32
N VAL A 428 -13.59 2.13 1.76
CA VAL A 428 -13.92 2.63 0.42
C VAL A 428 -13.29 1.75 -0.66
N VAL A 429 -12.05 1.29 -0.44
CA VAL A 429 -11.27 0.61 -1.48
C VAL A 429 -11.28 -0.91 -1.38
N SER A 430 -11.81 -1.47 -0.29
CA SER A 430 -11.89 -2.91 -0.07
C SER A 430 -13.07 -3.27 0.82
N THR A 431 -13.58 -4.49 0.64
CA THR A 431 -14.59 -5.08 1.54
C THR A 431 -13.94 -5.89 2.68
N ARG A 432 -12.59 -5.92 2.77
CA ARG A 432 -11.87 -6.68 3.80
C ARG A 432 -11.81 -5.89 5.10
N GLU A 433 -12.20 -6.53 6.20
CA GLU A 433 -12.17 -5.94 7.55
C GLU A 433 -10.99 -6.48 8.37
N ASN A 434 -9.75 -6.19 7.94
CA ASN A 434 -8.54 -6.75 8.59
C ASN A 434 -7.54 -5.70 9.11
N LEU A 435 -7.85 -4.42 8.94
CA LEU A 435 -6.97 -3.30 9.23
C LEU A 435 -6.38 -3.30 10.65
N THR A 436 -7.21 -3.51 11.67
CA THR A 436 -6.74 -3.58 13.07
C THR A 436 -5.82 -4.77 13.32
N ALA A 437 -6.08 -5.92 12.69
CA ALA A 437 -5.28 -7.12 12.93
C ALA A 437 -3.86 -6.97 12.38
N GLU A 438 -3.71 -6.40 11.19
CA GLU A 438 -2.41 -6.19 10.55
C GLU A 438 -1.60 -5.10 11.27
N PHE A 439 -2.22 -3.97 11.60
CA PHE A 439 -1.51 -2.87 12.26
C PHE A 439 -1.09 -3.19 13.70
N ASN A 440 -1.77 -4.12 14.38
CA ASN A 440 -1.36 -4.60 15.70
C ASN A 440 -0.04 -5.41 15.67
N GLN A 441 0.42 -5.82 14.49
CA GLN A 441 1.68 -6.55 14.32
C GLN A 441 2.89 -5.63 14.06
N LEU A 442 2.69 -4.32 13.90
CA LEU A 442 3.78 -3.35 13.69
C LEU A 442 4.82 -3.48 14.82
N GLY A 443 6.09 -3.57 14.41
CA GLY A 443 7.23 -3.77 15.32
C GLY A 443 7.40 -5.20 15.85
N GLN A 444 6.51 -6.13 15.51
CA GLN A 444 6.60 -7.55 15.89
C GLN A 444 6.87 -8.43 14.67
N VAL A 445 6.12 -8.20 13.59
CA VAL A 445 6.32 -8.82 12.28
C VAL A 445 6.80 -7.73 11.34
N TRP A 446 7.95 -7.96 10.70
CA TRP A 446 8.62 -7.01 9.82
C TRP A 446 8.49 -7.48 8.37
N GLU A 447 7.58 -6.88 7.62
CA GLU A 447 7.27 -7.28 6.25
C GLU A 447 8.42 -6.97 5.28
N ILE A 448 9.30 -6.02 5.62
CA ILE A 448 10.52 -5.78 4.82
C ILE A 448 11.41 -7.01 4.67
N LEU A 449 11.32 -7.97 5.60
CA LEU A 449 12.07 -9.24 5.52
C LEU A 449 11.48 -10.23 4.51
N ALA A 450 10.21 -10.05 4.14
CA ALA A 450 9.51 -10.85 3.13
C ALA A 450 9.57 -10.20 1.73
N ASN A 451 10.19 -9.03 1.61
CA ASN A 451 10.39 -8.36 0.33
C ASN A 451 11.44 -9.09 -0.51
N THR A 452 11.11 -9.39 -1.77
CA THR A 452 12.01 -10.10 -2.69
C THR A 452 12.46 -9.21 -3.84
N PHE A 453 13.49 -9.64 -4.56
CA PHE A 453 14.09 -8.86 -5.64
C PHE A 453 14.00 -9.62 -6.96
N LYS A 454 13.58 -8.94 -8.02
CA LYS A 454 13.45 -9.57 -9.33
C LYS A 454 14.84 -9.86 -9.96
N PRO A 455 15.11 -11.08 -10.45
CA PRO A 455 16.30 -11.40 -11.24
C PRO A 455 16.17 -10.96 -12.71
N TYR A 456 14.93 -10.82 -13.21
CA TYR A 456 14.60 -10.43 -14.59
C TYR A 456 13.66 -9.21 -14.63
N PRO A 457 13.81 -8.26 -15.58
CA PRO A 457 13.08 -6.99 -15.64
C PRO A 457 11.69 -7.13 -16.29
N CYS A 458 10.85 -8.00 -15.74
CA CYS A 458 9.57 -8.36 -16.34
C CYS A 458 8.55 -8.88 -15.31
N GLY A 459 7.35 -9.25 -15.75
CA GLY A 459 6.32 -9.84 -14.87
C GLY A 459 6.86 -11.03 -14.07
N ILE A 460 6.71 -11.00 -12.75
CA ILE A 460 7.36 -11.97 -11.84
C ILE A 460 6.89 -13.41 -12.07
N VAL A 461 5.61 -13.58 -12.43
CA VAL A 461 4.98 -14.88 -12.65
C VAL A 461 5.63 -15.70 -13.75
N MET A 462 6.33 -15.09 -14.72
CA MET A 462 7.01 -15.83 -15.78
C MET A 462 8.50 -16.12 -15.50
N HIS A 463 9.04 -15.67 -14.37
CA HIS A 463 10.45 -15.89 -14.01
C HIS A 463 10.82 -17.39 -13.95
N PRO A 464 9.99 -18.31 -13.39
CA PRO A 464 10.35 -19.72 -13.34
C PRO A 464 10.53 -20.34 -14.74
N ALA A 465 9.71 -19.92 -15.71
CA ALA A 465 9.83 -20.38 -17.09
C ALA A 465 11.10 -19.83 -17.78
N ILE A 466 11.49 -18.59 -17.47
CA ILE A 466 12.74 -17.99 -17.95
C ILE A 466 13.96 -18.74 -17.39
N GLU A 467 13.96 -19.03 -16.09
CA GLU A 467 15.07 -19.77 -15.46
C GLU A 467 15.18 -21.19 -16.03
N GLY A 468 14.05 -21.90 -16.17
CA GLY A 468 14.02 -23.23 -16.80
C GLY A 468 14.58 -23.22 -18.22
N ALA A 469 14.32 -22.15 -18.99
CA ALA A 469 14.89 -21.94 -20.32
C ALA A 469 16.42 -21.71 -20.29
N ILE A 470 16.91 -20.93 -19.32
CA ILE A 470 18.35 -20.67 -19.13
C ILE A 470 19.09 -21.97 -18.73
N GLU A 471 18.55 -22.74 -17.79
CA GLU A 471 19.11 -24.03 -17.39
C GLU A 471 19.07 -25.06 -18.51
N ALA A 472 17.98 -25.07 -19.30
CA ALA A 472 17.86 -25.92 -20.48
C ALA A 472 18.96 -25.58 -21.48
N ARG A 473 19.20 -24.30 -21.75
CA ARG A 473 20.30 -23.86 -22.63
C ARG A 473 21.65 -24.36 -22.15
N ALA A 474 21.97 -24.21 -20.86
CA ALA A 474 23.24 -24.69 -20.30
C ALA A 474 23.43 -26.20 -20.55
N THR A 475 22.36 -26.98 -20.41
CA THR A 475 22.35 -28.42 -20.66
C THR A 475 22.45 -28.77 -22.16
N ILE A 476 21.79 -28.00 -23.02
CA ILE A 476 21.86 -28.15 -24.47
C ILE A 476 23.29 -27.94 -24.97
N LEU A 477 23.95 -26.88 -24.50
CA LEU A 477 25.33 -26.57 -24.88
C LEU A 477 26.32 -27.61 -24.35
N SER A 478 26.16 -28.11 -23.13
CA SER A 478 27.03 -29.16 -22.58
C SER A 478 26.92 -30.49 -23.33
N LYS A 479 25.79 -30.74 -24.00
CA LYS A 479 25.55 -31.89 -24.88
C LYS A 479 25.91 -31.64 -26.34
N ASN A 480 26.46 -30.47 -26.69
CA ASN A 480 26.78 -30.06 -28.06
C ASN A 480 25.58 -30.11 -29.02
N LEU A 481 24.36 -29.89 -28.51
CA LEU A 481 23.14 -29.81 -29.32
C LEU A 481 23.00 -28.38 -29.89
N SER A 482 22.53 -28.27 -31.14
CA SER A 482 22.33 -26.97 -31.78
C SER A 482 20.94 -26.39 -31.47
N LEU A 483 20.88 -25.14 -31.02
CA LEU A 483 19.61 -24.42 -30.83
C LEU A 483 18.77 -24.31 -32.12
N SER A 484 19.42 -24.39 -33.31
CA SER A 484 18.72 -24.40 -34.61
C SER A 484 17.95 -25.69 -34.89
N ASP A 485 18.15 -26.73 -34.08
CA ASP A 485 17.48 -28.02 -34.20
C ASP A 485 16.30 -28.18 -33.24
N ILE A 486 15.98 -27.14 -32.46
CA ILE A 486 14.77 -27.09 -31.66
C ILE A 486 13.55 -27.09 -32.60
N THR A 487 12.58 -27.95 -32.29
CA THR A 487 11.31 -28.07 -33.02
C THR A 487 10.11 -27.65 -32.18
N SER A 488 10.21 -27.74 -30.86
CA SER A 488 9.17 -27.33 -29.92
C SER A 488 9.78 -27.05 -28.55
N VAL A 489 9.24 -26.05 -27.87
CA VAL A 489 9.48 -25.77 -26.46
C VAL A 489 8.12 -25.81 -25.77
N ASN A 490 7.99 -26.57 -24.68
CA ASN A 490 6.76 -26.70 -23.92
C ASN A 490 7.04 -26.28 -22.47
N ALA A 491 6.27 -25.33 -21.95
CA ALA A 491 6.33 -24.88 -20.57
C ALA A 491 5.05 -25.26 -19.83
N ILE A 492 5.17 -25.98 -18.71
CA ILE A 492 4.07 -26.22 -17.76
C ILE A 492 4.19 -25.16 -16.67
N ILE A 493 3.17 -24.33 -16.52
CA ILE A 493 3.20 -23.09 -15.73
C ILE A 493 1.94 -22.91 -14.88
N ASN A 494 2.00 -22.02 -13.90
CA ASN A 494 0.82 -21.58 -13.17
C ASN A 494 -0.18 -20.85 -14.10
N PRO A 495 -1.51 -20.96 -13.90
CA PRO A 495 -2.51 -20.27 -14.72
C PRO A 495 -2.37 -18.75 -14.80
N GLU A 496 -1.92 -18.09 -13.74
CA GLU A 496 -1.76 -16.63 -13.69
C GLU A 496 -0.75 -16.12 -14.72
N VAL A 497 0.21 -16.94 -15.11
CA VAL A 497 1.22 -16.58 -16.11
C VAL A 497 0.56 -16.20 -17.44
N LEU A 498 -0.48 -16.91 -17.88
CA LEU A 498 -1.19 -16.57 -19.12
C LEU A 498 -2.15 -15.39 -18.95
N VAL A 499 -2.69 -15.18 -17.76
CA VAL A 499 -3.55 -14.03 -17.45
C VAL A 499 -2.73 -12.73 -17.49
N LEU A 500 -1.54 -12.74 -16.89
CA LEU A 500 -0.74 -11.54 -16.67
C LEU A 500 0.35 -11.32 -17.73
N THR A 501 0.86 -12.40 -18.34
CA THR A 501 2.02 -12.35 -19.25
C THR A 501 1.82 -13.19 -20.53
N GLY A 502 0.57 -13.35 -20.95
CA GLY A 502 0.18 -14.15 -22.11
C GLY A 502 0.41 -13.49 -23.48
N GLN A 503 1.11 -12.35 -23.58
CA GLN A 503 1.31 -11.68 -24.87
C GLN A 503 2.11 -12.56 -25.83
N THR A 504 1.52 -12.96 -26.95
CA THR A 504 2.11 -13.98 -27.84
C THR A 504 3.04 -13.38 -28.91
N ASP A 505 2.70 -12.21 -29.43
CA ASP A 505 3.46 -11.55 -30.50
C ASP A 505 3.81 -10.09 -30.11
N PRO A 506 4.67 -9.89 -29.10
CA PRO A 506 5.08 -8.55 -28.70
C PRO A 506 5.85 -7.87 -29.83
N THR A 507 5.50 -6.60 -30.06
CA THR A 507 6.07 -5.71 -31.08
C THR A 507 6.95 -4.61 -30.48
N THR A 508 6.89 -4.43 -29.16
CA THR A 508 7.72 -3.50 -28.40
C THR A 508 8.41 -4.21 -27.23
N GLY A 509 9.48 -3.61 -26.73
CA GLY A 509 10.20 -4.05 -25.54
C GLY A 509 9.30 -4.11 -24.32
N LEU A 510 8.40 -3.14 -24.16
CA LEU A 510 7.42 -3.09 -23.08
C LEU A 510 6.48 -4.29 -23.15
N GLU A 511 5.89 -4.57 -24.31
CA GLU A 511 5.07 -5.78 -24.51
C GLU A 511 5.85 -7.07 -24.24
N GLY A 512 7.14 -7.09 -24.59
CA GLY A 512 8.04 -8.22 -24.32
C GLY A 512 8.14 -8.58 -22.83
N LYS A 513 8.01 -7.59 -21.92
CA LYS A 513 8.02 -7.81 -20.45
C LYS A 513 6.77 -8.49 -19.92
N PHE A 514 5.73 -8.62 -20.74
CA PHE A 514 4.47 -9.30 -20.46
C PHE A 514 4.25 -10.48 -21.41
N SER A 515 5.34 -11.10 -21.89
CA SER A 515 5.31 -12.23 -22.81
C SER A 515 6.18 -13.39 -22.29
N VAL A 516 5.56 -14.41 -21.69
CA VAL A 516 6.26 -15.65 -21.28
C VAL A 516 6.95 -16.32 -22.47
N PHE A 517 6.34 -16.24 -23.65
CA PHE A 517 6.90 -16.77 -24.90
C PHE A 517 8.22 -16.09 -25.26
N HIS A 518 8.27 -14.77 -25.15
CA HIS A 518 9.50 -14.02 -25.39
C HIS A 518 10.55 -14.32 -24.32
N GLY A 519 10.16 -14.32 -23.04
CA GLY A 519 11.04 -14.64 -21.91
C GLY A 519 11.74 -16.00 -22.06
N VAL A 520 10.97 -17.04 -22.36
CA VAL A 520 11.51 -18.39 -22.63
C VAL A 520 12.44 -18.39 -23.84
N ALA A 521 12.08 -17.72 -24.93
CA ALA A 521 12.91 -17.66 -26.12
C ALA A 521 14.26 -16.96 -25.88
N VAL A 522 14.27 -15.84 -25.16
CA VAL A 522 15.53 -15.14 -24.84
C VAL A 522 16.38 -15.92 -23.84
N GLY A 523 15.75 -16.58 -22.85
CA GLY A 523 16.45 -17.48 -21.92
C GLY A 523 17.17 -18.61 -22.66
N LEU A 524 16.51 -19.23 -23.65
CA LEU A 524 17.09 -20.30 -24.47
C LEU A 524 18.19 -19.81 -25.43
N LEU A 525 18.05 -18.63 -26.03
CA LEU A 525 19.03 -18.11 -26.99
C LEU A 525 20.26 -17.55 -26.29
N TYR A 526 20.05 -16.65 -25.35
CA TYR A 526 21.10 -15.85 -24.73
C TYR A 526 21.65 -16.50 -23.45
N GLY A 527 20.84 -17.29 -22.74
CA GLY A 527 21.21 -17.81 -21.42
C GLY A 527 21.09 -16.78 -20.31
N GLU A 528 20.39 -15.70 -20.59
CA GLU A 528 20.13 -14.57 -19.70
C GLU A 528 18.88 -13.83 -20.16
N ALA A 529 18.26 -13.08 -19.25
CA ALA A 529 17.14 -12.19 -19.54
C ALA A 529 17.35 -10.86 -18.81
N THR A 530 18.32 -10.09 -19.28
CA THR A 530 18.65 -8.77 -18.74
C THR A 530 17.81 -7.69 -19.46
N PRO A 531 17.86 -6.41 -19.02
CA PRO A 531 17.22 -5.31 -19.75
C PRO A 531 17.46 -5.29 -21.26
N THR A 532 18.65 -5.69 -21.70
CA THR A 532 19.03 -5.78 -23.12
C THR A 532 18.10 -6.71 -23.91
N GLN A 533 17.74 -7.86 -23.34
CA GLN A 533 16.91 -8.86 -24.00
C GLN A 533 15.45 -8.42 -24.18
N PHE A 534 15.00 -7.39 -23.44
CA PHE A 534 13.67 -6.81 -23.56
C PHE A 534 13.65 -5.48 -24.33
N THR A 535 14.67 -5.19 -25.14
CA THR A 535 14.66 -4.02 -26.05
C THR A 535 13.86 -4.32 -27.31
N ASP A 536 13.29 -3.29 -27.95
CA ASP A 536 12.58 -3.41 -29.25
C ASP A 536 13.41 -4.17 -30.28
N SER A 537 14.71 -3.90 -30.33
CA SER A 537 15.64 -4.55 -31.26
C SER A 537 15.74 -6.06 -31.07
N VAL A 538 15.68 -6.55 -29.83
CA VAL A 538 15.71 -7.98 -29.52
C VAL A 538 14.33 -8.60 -29.68
N VAL A 539 13.27 -7.89 -29.28
CA VAL A 539 11.87 -8.33 -29.48
C VAL A 539 11.56 -8.56 -30.96
N LEU A 540 12.05 -7.70 -31.85
CA LEU A 540 11.83 -7.78 -33.30
C LEU A 540 12.88 -8.62 -34.04
N ASN A 541 13.90 -9.14 -33.34
CA ASN A 541 14.94 -9.95 -33.97
C ASN A 541 14.34 -11.24 -34.55
N SER A 542 14.57 -11.49 -35.86
CA SER A 542 13.96 -12.63 -36.57
C SER A 542 14.27 -14.00 -35.96
N THR A 543 15.46 -14.17 -35.36
CA THR A 543 15.83 -15.42 -34.68
C THR A 543 15.07 -15.60 -33.37
N VAL A 544 14.90 -14.52 -32.61
CA VAL A 544 14.08 -14.52 -31.38
C VAL A 544 12.62 -14.79 -31.71
N VAL A 545 12.07 -14.12 -32.73
CA VAL A 545 10.70 -14.32 -33.20
C VAL A 545 10.48 -15.76 -33.67
N ALA A 546 11.44 -16.34 -34.41
CA ALA A 546 11.35 -17.72 -34.87
C ALA A 546 11.30 -18.71 -33.70
N LEU A 547 12.17 -18.55 -32.68
CA LEU A 547 12.15 -19.43 -31.51
C LEU A 547 10.90 -19.20 -30.64
N ARG A 548 10.46 -17.95 -30.47
CA ARG A 548 9.24 -17.59 -29.73
C ARG A 548 8.03 -18.35 -30.27
N LYS A 549 7.91 -18.48 -31.59
CA LYS A 549 6.83 -19.25 -32.24
C LYS A 549 6.86 -20.75 -31.97
N LEU A 550 7.97 -21.29 -31.46
CA LEU A 550 8.09 -22.69 -31.05
C LEU A 550 7.72 -22.90 -29.57
N VAL A 551 7.54 -21.83 -28.79
CA VAL A 551 7.17 -21.89 -27.37
C VAL A 551 5.67 -22.11 -27.23
N ASN A 552 5.30 -23.17 -26.53
CA ASN A 552 3.94 -23.53 -26.17
C ASN A 552 3.84 -23.58 -24.64
N THR A 553 2.68 -23.22 -24.11
CA THR A 553 2.44 -23.15 -22.66
C THR A 553 1.19 -23.97 -22.31
N THR A 554 1.29 -24.76 -21.24
CA THR A 554 0.16 -25.47 -20.64
C THR A 554 0.05 -25.05 -19.18
N THR A 555 -1.15 -24.71 -18.73
CA THR A 555 -1.38 -24.29 -17.34
C THR A 555 -1.78 -25.47 -16.47
N ASP A 556 -1.24 -25.55 -15.25
CA ASP A 556 -1.65 -26.51 -14.22
C ASP A 556 -1.81 -25.79 -12.88
N ALA A 557 -2.98 -25.91 -12.25
CA ALA A 557 -3.30 -25.27 -10.98
C ALA A 557 -2.49 -25.84 -9.79
N ASN A 558 -1.81 -26.98 -9.96
CA ASN A 558 -0.90 -27.54 -8.95
C ASN A 558 0.52 -26.98 -9.06
N VAL A 559 0.84 -26.22 -10.11
CA VAL A 559 2.13 -25.53 -10.25
C VAL A 559 2.08 -24.26 -9.41
N THR A 560 3.01 -24.15 -8.44
CA THR A 560 3.14 -22.96 -7.60
C THR A 560 3.63 -21.77 -8.42
N GLU A 561 3.36 -20.56 -7.94
CA GLU A 561 3.71 -19.30 -8.64
C GLU A 561 5.21 -19.16 -8.93
N ASP A 562 6.07 -19.84 -8.18
CA ASP A 562 7.53 -19.79 -8.26
C ASP A 562 8.15 -21.04 -8.91
N SER A 563 7.33 -21.93 -9.49
CA SER A 563 7.79 -23.14 -10.17
C SER A 563 7.37 -23.21 -11.64
N ALA A 564 8.12 -23.96 -12.44
CA ALA A 564 7.75 -24.29 -13.82
C ALA A 564 8.52 -25.53 -14.30
N THR A 565 7.98 -26.19 -15.32
CA THR A 565 8.72 -27.21 -16.08
C THR A 565 8.89 -26.74 -17.52
N VAL A 566 10.11 -26.77 -18.05
CA VAL A 566 10.42 -26.41 -19.44
C VAL A 566 11.03 -27.61 -20.16
N SER A 567 10.39 -28.06 -21.23
CA SER A 567 10.84 -29.16 -22.09
C SER A 567 11.17 -28.67 -23.50
N VAL A 568 12.34 -29.04 -24.02
CA VAL A 568 12.86 -28.64 -25.33
C VAL A 568 13.08 -29.87 -26.20
N LEU A 569 12.31 -29.97 -27.30
CA LEU A 569 12.34 -31.09 -28.24
C LEU A 569 13.16 -30.75 -29.49
N PHE A 570 14.08 -31.64 -29.85
CA PHE A 570 14.96 -31.52 -31.01
C PHE A 570 14.48 -32.37 -32.19
N LYS A 571 14.96 -32.05 -33.40
CA LYS A 571 14.63 -32.77 -34.66
C LYS A 571 14.93 -34.27 -34.62
N ASP A 572 15.96 -34.67 -33.87
CA ASP A 572 16.38 -36.08 -33.70
C ASP A 572 15.53 -36.84 -32.66
N GLY A 573 14.55 -36.17 -32.04
CA GLY A 573 13.70 -36.71 -30.98
C GLY A 573 14.29 -36.55 -29.57
N THR A 574 15.50 -35.99 -29.43
CA THR A 574 16.08 -35.68 -28.11
C THR A 574 15.19 -34.67 -27.39
N ASN A 575 14.92 -34.92 -26.10
CA ASN A 575 14.16 -34.02 -25.24
C ASN A 575 14.97 -33.64 -23.99
N ILE A 576 15.12 -32.34 -23.75
CA ILE A 576 15.75 -31.79 -22.53
C ILE A 576 14.65 -31.18 -21.68
N THR A 577 14.51 -31.62 -20.44
CA THR A 577 13.51 -31.10 -19.51
C THR A 577 14.18 -30.56 -18.25
N GLN A 578 13.77 -29.36 -17.84
CA GLN A 578 14.15 -28.73 -16.59
C GLN A 578 12.93 -28.47 -15.73
N PHE A 579 13.07 -28.73 -14.43
CA PHE A 579 12.06 -28.41 -13.43
C PHE A 579 12.66 -27.42 -12.44
N ILE A 580 12.03 -26.25 -12.35
CA ILE A 580 12.35 -25.22 -11.37
C ILE A 580 11.38 -25.39 -10.22
N ALA A 581 11.89 -25.77 -9.05
CA ALA A 581 11.08 -25.88 -7.84
C ALA A 581 10.81 -24.52 -7.20
N HIS A 582 11.85 -23.67 -7.13
CA HIS A 582 11.80 -22.32 -6.59
C HIS A 582 12.71 -21.42 -7.42
N VAL A 583 12.11 -20.50 -8.17
CA VAL A 583 12.87 -19.60 -9.03
C VAL A 583 13.82 -18.70 -8.25
N ILE A 584 14.99 -18.39 -8.80
CA ILE A 584 15.86 -17.36 -8.23
C ILE A 584 15.10 -16.04 -8.01
N GLY A 585 15.30 -15.42 -6.85
CA GLY A 585 14.56 -14.24 -6.42
C GLY A 585 13.24 -14.55 -5.71
N SER A 586 12.84 -15.82 -5.54
CA SER A 586 11.73 -16.19 -4.65
C SER A 586 12.13 -16.11 -3.17
N VAL A 587 11.17 -16.32 -2.26
CA VAL A 587 11.44 -16.39 -0.82
C VAL A 587 12.36 -17.56 -0.46
N ASP A 588 12.18 -18.71 -1.12
CA ASP A 588 12.96 -19.92 -0.86
C ASP A 588 14.30 -19.96 -1.61
N ASN A 589 14.49 -19.10 -2.62
CA ASN A 589 15.74 -18.97 -3.38
C ASN A 589 16.08 -17.49 -3.64
N PRO A 590 16.34 -16.68 -2.60
CA PRO A 590 16.55 -15.24 -2.75
C PRO A 590 17.86 -14.94 -3.47
N LEU A 591 17.91 -13.79 -4.16
CA LEU A 591 19.18 -13.28 -4.70
C LEU A 591 20.18 -13.03 -3.58
N SER A 592 21.39 -13.56 -3.75
CA SER A 592 22.52 -13.24 -2.87
C SER A 592 22.94 -11.77 -3.01
N GLU A 593 23.62 -11.24 -1.99
CA GLU A 593 24.22 -9.89 -2.04
C GLU A 593 25.13 -9.71 -3.27
N ALA A 594 25.90 -10.74 -3.64
CA ALA A 594 26.78 -10.69 -4.81
C ALA A 594 26.00 -10.57 -6.13
N GLN A 595 24.86 -11.26 -6.26
CA GLN A 595 23.99 -11.16 -7.43
C GLN A 595 23.28 -9.80 -7.47
N LEU A 596 22.82 -9.31 -6.32
CA LEU A 596 22.24 -7.98 -6.18
C LEU A 596 23.24 -6.86 -6.52
N LYS A 597 24.49 -6.98 -6.07
CA LYS A 597 25.59 -6.10 -6.49
C LYS A 597 25.79 -6.15 -8.00
N THR A 598 25.88 -7.36 -8.57
CA THR A 598 26.07 -7.53 -10.03
C THR A 598 24.93 -6.88 -10.79
N LYS A 599 23.69 -7.05 -10.33
CA LYS A 599 22.49 -6.40 -10.88
C LYS A 599 22.58 -4.87 -10.78
N PHE A 600 23.01 -4.31 -9.65
CA PHE A 600 23.22 -2.87 -9.48
C PHE A 600 24.25 -2.34 -10.48
N ILE A 601 25.44 -2.94 -10.51
CA ILE A 601 26.56 -2.48 -11.34
C ILE A 601 26.19 -2.58 -12.83
N THR A 602 25.59 -3.68 -13.26
CA THR A 602 25.24 -3.90 -14.68
C THR A 602 24.29 -2.83 -15.20
N GLN A 603 23.30 -2.42 -14.40
CA GLN A 603 22.35 -1.38 -14.79
C GLN A 603 22.96 0.02 -14.74
N THR A 604 23.70 0.32 -13.68
CA THR A 604 24.18 1.68 -13.43
C THR A 604 25.40 2.04 -14.27
N GLN A 605 26.31 1.09 -14.54
CA GLN A 605 27.54 1.39 -15.29
C GLN A 605 27.28 1.87 -16.72
N LEU A 606 26.16 1.46 -17.33
CA LEU A 606 25.78 1.91 -18.67
C LEU A 606 25.36 3.39 -18.70
N VAL A 607 24.97 3.94 -17.54
CA VAL A 607 24.46 5.31 -17.40
C VAL A 607 25.52 6.24 -16.81
N ILE A 608 26.21 5.79 -15.75
CA ILE A 608 27.18 6.60 -15.00
C ILE A 608 28.63 6.09 -15.12
N GLY A 609 28.88 4.99 -15.82
CA GLY A 609 30.23 4.41 -15.93
C GLY A 609 30.63 3.56 -14.72
N SER A 610 31.54 2.61 -14.93
CA SER A 610 31.85 1.54 -13.95
C SER A 610 32.43 2.05 -12.62
N ASP A 611 33.35 3.01 -12.64
CA ASP A 611 33.97 3.52 -11.39
C ASP A 611 32.94 4.20 -10.48
N ARG A 612 32.02 4.99 -11.07
CA ARG A 612 30.94 5.63 -10.32
C ARG A 612 29.88 4.65 -9.88
N ALA A 613 29.57 3.64 -10.71
CA ALA A 613 28.69 2.56 -10.31
C ALA A 613 29.20 1.83 -9.06
N GLU A 614 30.49 1.51 -9.00
CA GLU A 614 31.07 0.88 -7.81
C GLU A 614 31.06 1.83 -6.61
N ALA A 615 31.47 3.09 -6.76
CA ALA A 615 31.44 4.08 -5.69
C ALA A 615 30.01 4.29 -5.13
N ALA A 616 29.02 4.37 -6.01
CA ALA A 616 27.61 4.47 -5.65
C ALA A 616 27.11 3.25 -4.89
N TYR A 617 27.45 2.04 -5.36
CA TYR A 617 27.09 0.81 -4.66
C TYR A 617 27.65 0.81 -3.23
N GLN A 618 28.94 1.15 -3.08
CA GLN A 618 29.58 1.23 -1.77
C GLN A 618 28.94 2.27 -0.85
N ALA A 619 28.48 3.39 -1.42
CA ALA A 619 27.83 4.44 -0.66
C ALA A 619 26.45 4.02 -0.12
N TRP A 620 25.62 3.39 -0.96
CA TRP A 620 24.35 2.84 -0.50
C TRP A 620 24.55 1.71 0.50
N MET A 621 25.51 0.83 0.27
CA MET A 621 25.84 -0.26 1.20
C MET A 621 26.25 0.28 2.57
N ASN A 622 26.92 1.43 2.61
CA ASN A 622 27.36 2.10 3.84
C ASN A 622 26.41 3.21 4.31
N ILE A 623 25.17 3.29 3.80
CA ILE A 623 24.26 4.40 4.08
C ILE A 623 24.08 4.66 5.58
N GLY A 624 24.00 3.61 6.40
CA GLY A 624 23.84 3.72 7.86
C GLY A 624 24.98 4.47 8.58
N ASN A 625 26.15 4.59 7.95
CA ASN A 625 27.32 5.29 8.49
C ASN A 625 27.45 6.73 7.97
N LEU A 626 26.57 7.19 7.07
CA LEU A 626 26.63 8.55 6.55
C LEU A 626 26.18 9.57 7.60
N SER A 627 26.94 10.65 7.75
CA SER A 627 26.53 11.80 8.56
C SER A 627 25.49 12.68 7.85
N ASP A 628 25.45 12.62 6.51
CA ASP A 628 24.48 13.31 5.68
C ASP A 628 24.17 12.47 4.41
N VAL A 629 22.95 11.96 4.33
CA VAL A 629 22.49 11.16 3.18
C VAL A 629 22.31 11.97 1.90
N SER A 630 22.24 13.31 1.98
CA SER A 630 22.19 14.17 0.77
C SER A 630 23.45 14.02 -0.09
N THR A 631 24.55 13.55 0.51
CA THR A 631 25.81 13.28 -0.19
C THR A 631 25.70 12.09 -1.15
N LEU A 632 24.72 11.19 -0.99
CA LEU A 632 24.48 10.09 -1.94
C LEU A 632 24.28 10.64 -3.35
N ALA A 633 23.44 11.66 -3.51
CA ALA A 633 23.19 12.31 -4.80
C ALA A 633 24.46 12.87 -5.45
N GLN A 634 25.39 13.40 -4.64
CA GLN A 634 26.66 13.95 -5.12
C GLN A 634 27.55 12.86 -5.72
N MET A 635 27.44 11.61 -5.24
CA MET A 635 28.23 10.48 -5.74
C MET A 635 27.75 10.00 -7.13
N PHE A 636 26.52 10.33 -7.50
CA PHE A 636 25.99 10.15 -8.86
C PHE A 636 26.34 11.33 -9.79
N SER A 637 26.63 12.49 -9.20
CA SER A 637 27.04 13.67 -9.94
C SER A 637 28.51 13.61 -10.33
N GLY A 638 28.84 14.00 -11.56
CA GLY A 638 30.24 14.05 -11.99
C GLY A 638 31.01 15.02 -11.08
N SER A 639 31.99 14.54 -10.34
CA SER A 639 32.89 15.42 -9.61
C SER A 639 33.75 16.18 -10.62
N ASN A 640 33.53 17.49 -10.74
CA ASN A 640 34.62 18.36 -11.19
C ASN A 640 35.73 18.22 -10.15
N GLY A 641 36.82 17.54 -10.53
CA GLY A 641 37.92 17.27 -9.64
C GLY A 641 38.46 18.54 -8.99
N THR A 642 38.17 18.72 -7.69
CA THR A 642 38.92 19.62 -6.84
C THR A 642 40.15 18.89 -6.33
N ASN A 643 41.12 18.65 -7.21
CA ASN A 643 42.50 18.43 -6.80
C ASN A 643 43.28 19.71 -7.07
N SER A 644 43.42 20.52 -6.02
CA SER A 644 44.44 21.56 -5.97
C SER A 644 45.81 20.91 -5.88
N THR A 645 46.45 20.66 -7.01
CA THR A 645 47.89 20.46 -7.08
C THR A 645 48.47 21.40 -8.13
N SER A 646 49.19 22.39 -7.62
CA SER A 646 50.06 23.28 -8.37
C SER A 646 51.03 22.45 -9.22
N SER A 647 50.88 22.49 -10.54
CA SER A 647 51.98 22.22 -11.46
C SER A 647 51.88 23.14 -12.66
N THR A 648 52.81 24.10 -12.69
CA THR A 648 53.22 24.86 -13.86
C THR A 648 53.78 23.92 -14.92
N THR A 649 53.17 23.87 -16.11
CA THR A 649 53.89 23.65 -17.38
C THR A 649 53.04 24.01 -18.60
N THR A 650 53.51 25.05 -19.30
CA THR A 650 53.63 25.21 -20.77
C THR A 650 52.52 24.74 -21.72
N SER A 651 51.86 25.75 -22.29
CA SER A 651 51.49 25.92 -23.71
C SER A 651 51.76 24.75 -24.68
N GLY A 652 50.69 24.16 -25.19
CA GLY A 652 50.66 23.33 -26.38
C GLY A 652 49.37 23.58 -27.15
N SER A 653 49.48 24.20 -28.32
CA SER A 653 48.39 24.62 -29.19
C SER A 653 47.63 23.44 -29.81
N LEU A 654 46.29 23.49 -29.78
CA LEU A 654 45.44 22.89 -30.81
C LEU A 654 44.37 23.92 -31.21
N ARG A 655 44.45 24.38 -32.46
CA ARG A 655 43.50 25.25 -33.14
C ARG A 655 42.57 24.41 -34.02
N ALA A 656 41.34 24.94 -34.18
CA ALA A 656 40.28 24.62 -35.15
C ALA A 656 39.44 23.37 -34.81
N LEU A 657 38.10 23.45 -34.73
CA LEU A 657 37.18 24.06 -35.71
C LEU A 657 36.06 24.88 -35.04
N SER A 658 35.94 26.15 -35.42
CA SER A 658 34.73 26.97 -35.24
C SER A 658 33.97 27.02 -36.56
N ALA A 659 32.71 26.59 -36.58
CA ALA A 659 31.81 26.79 -37.70
C ALA A 659 30.49 27.44 -37.23
N ASN A 660 30.41 28.74 -37.53
CA ASN A 660 29.23 29.53 -37.92
C ASN A 660 27.95 29.50 -37.10
N ALA A 661 27.79 30.57 -36.32
CA ALA A 661 26.52 31.22 -36.04
C ALA A 661 25.87 31.71 -37.36
N ASN A 662 24.91 30.96 -37.90
CA ASN A 662 23.93 31.42 -38.90
C ASN A 662 22.60 30.61 -38.87
N GLY A 663 22.40 29.75 -37.86
CA GLY A 663 21.22 28.86 -37.78
C GLY A 663 19.98 29.45 -37.07
N VAL A 664 20.10 30.61 -36.42
CA VAL A 664 19.03 31.13 -35.53
C VAL A 664 18.03 32.04 -36.26
N MET A 665 18.35 32.57 -37.45
CA MET A 665 17.42 33.43 -38.21
C MET A 665 16.48 32.68 -39.17
N ILE A 666 16.74 31.41 -39.50
CA ILE A 666 15.92 30.66 -40.47
C ILE A 666 14.70 29.99 -39.80
N PHE A 667 14.78 29.69 -38.51
CA PHE A 667 13.66 29.07 -37.78
C PHE A 667 12.49 30.05 -37.50
N THR A 668 12.77 31.33 -37.32
CA THR A 668 11.72 32.33 -37.03
C THR A 668 10.86 32.66 -38.26
N VAL A 669 11.42 32.54 -39.47
CA VAL A 669 10.70 32.82 -40.73
C VAL A 669 9.82 31.64 -41.15
N LEU A 670 10.25 30.40 -40.92
CA LEU A 670 9.45 29.21 -41.25
C LEU A 670 8.26 29.01 -40.29
N PHE A 671 8.38 29.41 -39.02
CA PHE A 671 7.27 29.34 -38.06
C PHE A 671 6.17 30.37 -38.35
N ALA A 672 6.52 31.55 -38.88
CA ALA A 672 5.56 32.58 -39.28
C ALA A 672 4.76 32.20 -40.55
N ILE A 673 5.37 31.45 -41.47
CA ILE A 673 4.69 30.96 -42.68
C ILE A 673 3.71 29.81 -42.33
N ALA A 674 4.07 28.95 -41.37
CA ALA A 674 3.19 27.88 -40.90
C ALA A 674 1.93 28.41 -40.17
N LEU A 675 2.06 29.48 -39.38
CA LEU A 675 0.92 30.12 -38.71
C LEU A 675 0.01 30.90 -39.68
N GLY A 676 0.55 31.42 -40.80
CA GLY A 676 -0.26 32.09 -41.83
C GLY A 676 -1.10 31.14 -42.69
N LEU A 677 -0.68 29.88 -42.84
CA LEU A 677 -1.39 28.88 -43.64
C LEU A 677 -2.51 28.16 -42.87
N VAL A 678 -2.52 28.20 -41.54
CA VAL A 678 -3.59 27.64 -40.68
C VAL A 678 -4.76 28.61 -40.50
N ALA A 679 -4.60 29.89 -40.87
CA ALA A 679 -5.69 30.89 -40.87
C ALA A 679 -6.42 31.02 -42.23
N LEU A 680 -6.08 30.18 -43.22
CA LEU A 680 -6.64 30.19 -44.58
C LEU A 680 -7.17 28.81 -45.03
N LEU A 681 -7.27 27.86 -44.11
CA LEU A 681 -8.09 26.65 -44.17
C LEU A 681 -9.18 26.75 -43.10
#